data_AF-A0A255YZQ4-F1
#
_entry.id   AF-A0A255YZQ4-F1
#
_cell.length_a   1.000
_cell.length_b   1.000
_cell.length_c   1.000
_cell.angle_alpha   90.00
_cell.angle_beta   90.00
_cell.angle_gamma   90.00
#
_symmetry.space_group_name_H-M   'P 1'
#
loop_
_entity.id
_entity.type
_entity.pdbx_description
1 polymer ?
#
loop_
_entity_poly.entity_id
_entity_poly.type
_entity_poly.pdbx_seq_one_letter_code
_entity_poly.pdbx_strand_id
1 'polypeptide(L)'
;MRWWLWAVLLLIWPAAVLAQGRTGLVPIPADASQAPPLVLDADAPVPVWVNGLQVQLAVSTGTVDHITLNDSAVGRIGLSAAPADNTADLVIGGRIVLNGRHGKGWLGTDWQNGAGTLVRREYYWFPGEQRLPLAGTIGPFALPYWRVRVDWPVAATGLAGDVVDLPLIGGIDNAAYGVSKVGRQFLAVGVDVRMRRPLPLVTAATGADLAAEFGGRLVGAAWREEILLGISRPVRRLQLDRPLMIGPIRIDAVAVRQGGPRDATMTLAPGQLTPLDAEEDPEIMQVRGRILKQRRVARYIMLTRTQLEAAGCTSLLVDKAELRWRLACASPDRAVAPAGPTQLVPVAAGGPLIDPVLPQLPEVQLAIDQPVPVRINGRPLNLVPGEAGREGLMLNGRVGRNLVATRLAEVRSEFQARGQLSDALRRVDAAQLFERIGALALPDQTRDSIGLSVSSVAPRTLLYSLDVQLAGLGQQTLAVATWLETPMRTGDNLDKSLPHDGRIALAMLPEARLRLALGPAPAAGGGTDLVLPIADRSHDQSVMGVTTVPGIDVLFVGVELGEPVTAPLASMALGQDLVRLHGGRWAEPRQSWRNADRRLRRARLLTLATPLVVGPLRLSELWVEQEPLLEQMAGQRHWSRLAPWPDMKGIAGLERELRLPVPVLQAAGCHALVMDKPGRAWTKRCGPINAPPAP
;
A
#
# COMPACT_ATOMS: atom_id res chain seq x y z
N MET A 1 42.81 3.40 -26.48
CA MET A 1 41.63 4.26 -26.26
C MET A 1 40.41 3.57 -25.61
N ARG A 2 40.22 2.24 -25.69
CA ARG A 2 39.06 1.53 -25.11
C ARG A 2 39.10 1.27 -23.59
N TRP A 3 40.23 1.50 -22.92
CA TRP A 3 40.39 1.24 -21.47
C TRP A 3 39.95 2.41 -20.56
N TRP A 4 39.93 3.65 -21.06
CA TRP A 4 39.54 4.82 -20.26
C TRP A 4 38.01 4.94 -20.05
N LEU A 5 37.19 4.36 -20.93
CA LEU A 5 35.73 4.38 -20.77
C LEU A 5 35.23 3.49 -19.61
N TRP A 6 35.97 2.43 -19.26
CA TRP A 6 35.59 1.52 -18.17
C TRP A 6 35.95 2.07 -16.77
N ALA A 7 37.03 2.86 -16.67
CA ALA A 7 37.45 3.48 -15.42
C ALA A 7 36.50 4.61 -14.95
N VAL A 8 35.89 5.35 -15.90
CA VAL A 8 34.91 6.40 -15.59
C VAL A 8 33.54 5.80 -15.21
N LEU A 9 33.18 4.62 -15.74
CA LEU A 9 31.95 3.90 -15.38
C LEU A 9 32.00 3.26 -13.97
N LEU A 10 33.19 2.93 -13.47
CA LEU A 10 33.37 2.35 -12.12
C LEU A 10 33.35 3.40 -10.98
N LEU A 11 33.58 4.68 -11.28
CA LEU A 11 33.55 5.76 -10.28
C LEU A 11 32.16 6.38 -10.07
N ILE A 12 31.21 6.15 -10.99
CA ILE A 12 29.85 6.73 -10.92
C ILE A 12 28.83 5.72 -10.36
N TRP A 13 29.21 4.44 -10.21
CA TRP A 13 28.26 3.36 -9.89
C TRP A 13 27.70 3.29 -8.45
N PRO A 14 28.36 3.76 -7.37
CA PRO A 14 27.79 3.56 -6.02
C PRO A 14 26.56 4.45 -5.73
N ALA A 15 26.34 5.53 -6.48
CA ALA A 15 25.16 6.39 -6.29
C ALA A 15 23.88 5.82 -6.93
N ALA A 16 24.02 5.07 -8.03
CA ALA A 16 22.89 4.47 -8.76
C ALA A 16 22.23 3.29 -8.01
N VAL A 17 22.97 2.65 -7.09
CA VAL A 17 22.54 1.41 -6.41
C VAL A 17 21.62 1.68 -5.22
N LEU A 18 21.60 2.90 -4.67
CA LEU A 18 20.65 3.32 -3.62
C LEU A 18 19.23 3.62 -4.16
N ALA A 19 19.02 3.64 -5.48
CA ALA A 19 17.76 4.06 -6.08
C ALA A 19 16.77 2.92 -6.41
N GLN A 20 17.18 1.66 -6.39
CA GLN A 20 16.38 0.55 -6.95
C GLN A 20 15.30 -0.04 -6.02
N GLY A 21 15.03 0.59 -4.87
CA GLY A 21 13.89 0.25 -3.99
C GLY A 21 12.78 1.31 -4.00
N ARG A 22 12.77 2.22 -4.98
CA ARG A 22 12.01 3.49 -4.98
C ARG A 22 10.63 3.44 -5.64
N THR A 23 9.99 2.28 -5.74
CA THR A 23 8.60 2.23 -6.25
C THR A 23 7.65 2.71 -5.15
N GLY A 24 7.28 4.00 -5.18
CA GLY A 24 6.20 4.56 -4.33
C GLY A 24 6.55 5.80 -3.50
N LEU A 25 7.66 6.50 -3.78
CA LEU A 25 7.88 7.82 -3.17
C LEU A 25 7.07 8.88 -3.91
N VAL A 26 5.90 9.15 -3.34
CA VAL A 26 4.98 10.23 -3.67
C VAL A 26 5.71 11.58 -3.80
N PRO A 27 5.30 12.45 -4.74
CA PRO A 27 5.70 13.86 -4.76
C PRO A 27 5.58 14.53 -3.39
N ILE A 28 6.69 15.01 -2.86
CA ILE A 28 6.73 15.79 -1.62
C ILE A 28 6.26 17.21 -1.96
N PRO A 29 5.13 17.69 -1.40
CA PRO A 29 4.72 19.07 -1.64
C PRO A 29 5.74 20.03 -0.99
N ALA A 30 5.96 21.21 -1.58
CA ALA A 30 7.06 22.11 -1.21
C ALA A 30 6.98 22.60 0.26
N ASP A 31 5.80 22.56 0.86
CA ASP A 31 5.52 22.87 2.27
C ASP A 31 5.75 21.68 3.22
N ALA A 32 5.87 20.45 2.71
CA ALA A 32 6.03 19.25 3.53
C ALA A 32 7.30 19.25 4.39
N SER A 33 8.39 19.88 3.93
CA SER A 33 9.62 20.03 4.72
C SER A 33 9.42 20.98 5.91
N GLN A 34 8.47 21.91 5.81
CA GLN A 34 8.16 22.90 6.85
C GLN A 34 7.01 22.47 7.76
N ALA A 35 6.20 21.49 7.35
CA ALA A 35 5.13 20.96 8.18
C ALA A 35 5.68 20.48 9.54
N PRO A 36 4.97 20.77 10.66
CA PRO A 36 5.36 20.23 11.96
C PRO A 36 5.32 18.70 11.92
N PRO A 37 6.26 18.01 12.55
CA PRO A 37 6.23 16.55 12.59
C PRO A 37 5.03 16.05 13.37
N LEU A 38 4.44 14.93 12.92
CA LEU A 38 3.57 14.14 13.79
C LEU A 38 4.42 13.61 14.94
N VAL A 39 4.12 14.05 16.16
CA VAL A 39 4.81 13.59 17.37
C VAL A 39 4.03 12.41 17.96
N LEU A 40 4.72 11.29 18.15
CA LEU A 40 4.19 10.07 18.73
C LEU A 40 5.00 9.72 19.98
N ASP A 41 4.34 9.30 21.05
CA ASP A 41 5.00 8.68 22.19
C ASP A 41 5.11 7.16 21.93
N ALA A 42 6.33 6.63 22.00
CA ALA A 42 6.63 5.22 21.76
C ALA A 42 5.96 4.25 22.75
N ASP A 43 5.59 4.74 23.93
CA ASP A 43 5.01 3.94 25.02
C ASP A 43 3.50 4.19 25.18
N ALA A 44 2.93 5.09 24.38
CA ALA A 44 1.51 5.38 24.29
C ALA A 44 0.87 4.67 23.09
N PRO A 45 -0.44 4.38 23.15
CA PRO A 45 -1.16 3.92 21.98
C PRO A 45 -1.30 5.06 20.96
N VAL A 46 -1.18 4.72 19.69
CA VAL A 46 -1.48 5.60 18.56
C VAL A 46 -2.93 5.36 18.13
N PRO A 47 -3.85 6.31 18.39
CA PRO A 47 -5.21 6.20 17.90
C PRO A 47 -5.23 6.45 16.39
N VAL A 48 -5.63 5.45 15.64
CA VAL A 48 -5.87 5.57 14.20
C VAL A 48 -7.29 5.12 13.87
N TRP A 49 -7.80 5.51 12.72
CA TRP A 49 -9.06 5.00 12.18
C TRP A 49 -8.75 3.96 11.14
N VAL A 50 -9.19 2.71 11.34
CA VAL A 50 -9.06 1.67 10.33
C VAL A 50 -10.45 1.24 9.95
N ASN A 51 -10.83 1.50 8.69
CA ASN A 51 -12.18 1.19 8.20
C ASN A 51 -13.24 1.68 9.21
N GLY A 52 -13.10 2.94 9.62
CA GLY A 52 -14.01 3.66 10.52
C GLY A 52 -14.14 3.20 11.94
N LEU A 53 -13.41 2.16 12.33
CA LEU A 53 -13.22 1.86 13.73
C LEU A 53 -12.00 2.61 14.24
N GLN A 54 -12.10 3.19 15.43
CA GLN A 54 -10.91 3.71 16.08
C GLN A 54 -10.13 2.52 16.63
N VAL A 55 -8.86 2.38 16.22
CA VAL A 55 -7.98 1.28 16.56
C VAL A 55 -6.76 1.83 17.29
N GLN A 56 -6.41 1.22 18.40
CA GLN A 56 -5.22 1.56 19.18
C GLN A 56 -4.04 0.69 18.74
N LEU A 57 -3.04 1.29 18.09
CA LEU A 57 -1.83 0.60 17.62
C LEU A 57 -0.60 1.04 18.40
N ALA A 58 0.39 0.17 18.53
CA ALA A 58 1.70 0.56 19.06
C ALA A 58 2.61 1.07 17.93
N VAL A 59 3.42 2.09 18.20
CA VAL A 59 4.49 2.46 17.25
C VAL A 59 5.54 1.36 17.21
N SER A 60 5.95 0.95 16.02
CA SER A 60 7.11 0.06 15.84
C SER A 60 8.09 0.67 14.86
N THR A 61 9.35 0.78 15.25
CA THR A 61 10.42 1.35 14.40
C THR A 61 11.48 0.32 14.01
N GLY A 62 11.48 -0.85 14.67
CA GLY A 62 12.46 -1.93 14.47
C GLY A 62 12.00 -3.05 13.55
N THR A 63 10.76 -2.99 13.08
CA THR A 63 10.15 -4.00 12.20
C THR A 63 9.93 -3.43 10.80
N VAL A 64 9.30 -4.21 9.92
CA VAL A 64 8.77 -3.66 8.68
C VAL A 64 7.76 -2.56 9.02
N ASP A 65 7.81 -1.42 8.33
CA ASP A 65 7.00 -0.24 8.66
C ASP A 65 5.55 -0.32 8.16
N HIS A 66 5.05 -1.53 7.88
CA HIS A 66 3.64 -1.80 7.61
C HIS A 66 2.76 -1.65 8.86
N ILE A 67 1.44 -1.64 8.63
CA ILE A 67 0.47 -1.85 9.69
C ILE A 67 0.31 -3.35 9.87
N THR A 68 0.72 -3.88 11.03
CA THR A 68 0.56 -5.30 11.34
C THR A 68 -0.47 -5.45 12.44
N LEU A 69 -1.60 -6.07 12.15
CA LEU A 69 -2.72 -6.27 13.06
C LEU A 69 -2.69 -7.69 13.63
N ASN A 70 -3.25 -7.86 14.83
CA ASN A 70 -3.56 -9.19 15.34
C ASN A 70 -4.90 -9.69 14.80
N ASP A 71 -5.13 -11.01 14.87
CA ASP A 71 -6.33 -11.65 14.33
C ASP A 71 -7.64 -11.11 14.90
N SER A 72 -7.63 -10.77 16.20
CA SER A 72 -8.83 -10.24 16.86
C SER A 72 -9.23 -8.89 16.29
N ALA A 73 -8.24 -8.05 15.97
CA ALA A 73 -8.46 -6.76 15.35
C ALA A 73 -8.95 -6.93 13.91
N VAL A 74 -8.30 -7.79 13.13
CA VAL A 74 -8.69 -8.11 11.74
C VAL A 74 -10.15 -8.55 11.66
N GLY A 75 -10.56 -9.49 12.52
CA GLY A 75 -11.94 -9.98 12.56
C GLY A 75 -12.96 -8.90 12.92
N ARG A 76 -12.64 -8.00 13.85
CA ARG A 76 -13.51 -6.88 14.26
C ARG A 76 -13.59 -5.77 13.22
N ILE A 77 -12.46 -5.43 12.60
CA ILE A 77 -12.37 -4.45 11.49
C ILE A 77 -13.05 -5.00 10.23
N GLY A 78 -13.27 -6.33 10.19
CA GLY A 78 -13.89 -7.01 9.06
C GLY A 78 -12.96 -7.10 7.86
N LEU A 79 -11.63 -6.98 8.05
CA LEU A 79 -10.66 -7.16 6.98
C LEU A 79 -10.79 -8.59 6.45
N SER A 80 -11.28 -8.72 5.23
CA SER A 80 -11.52 -10.03 4.64
C SER A 80 -10.21 -10.71 4.30
N ALA A 81 -10.00 -11.86 4.93
CA ALA A 81 -8.94 -12.81 4.61
C ALA A 81 -9.19 -13.57 3.30
N ALA A 82 -10.27 -13.27 2.58
CA ALA A 82 -10.69 -14.00 1.40
C ALA A 82 -10.04 -13.35 0.18
N PRO A 83 -8.89 -13.88 -0.32
CA PRO A 83 -8.64 -15.30 -0.58
C PRO A 83 -7.17 -15.78 -0.39
N ALA A 84 -6.92 -17.02 -0.81
CA ALA A 84 -5.64 -17.73 -0.76
C ALA A 84 -4.43 -17.04 -1.46
N ASP A 85 -4.63 -16.02 -2.29
CA ASP A 85 -3.59 -15.21 -2.95
C ASP A 85 -3.14 -13.99 -2.12
N ASN A 86 -3.86 -13.67 -1.05
CA ASN A 86 -3.47 -12.61 -0.11
C ASN A 86 -2.38 -13.09 0.86
N THR A 87 -1.40 -13.87 0.40
CA THR A 87 -0.30 -14.34 1.25
C THR A 87 0.65 -13.20 1.52
N ALA A 88 0.97 -12.97 2.78
CA ALA A 88 2.03 -12.08 3.20
C ALA A 88 3.08 -12.84 4.01
N ASP A 89 3.46 -13.99 3.46
CA ASP A 89 4.34 -14.92 4.13
C ASP A 89 5.65 -14.25 4.54
N LEU A 90 5.95 -14.33 5.83
CA LEU A 90 7.22 -13.86 6.31
C LEU A 90 8.27 -14.91 5.97
N VAL A 91 9.19 -14.56 5.08
CA VAL A 91 10.24 -15.47 4.62
C VAL A 91 11.57 -15.09 5.24
N ILE A 92 12.08 -15.94 6.13
CA ILE A 92 13.38 -15.80 6.78
C ILE A 92 14.28 -16.96 6.36
N GLY A 93 15.50 -16.65 5.91
CA GLY A 93 16.43 -17.68 5.44
C GLY A 93 15.98 -18.44 4.18
N GLY A 94 14.93 -17.98 3.48
CA GLY A 94 14.36 -18.67 2.33
C GLY A 94 13.29 -19.71 2.67
N ARG A 95 12.85 -19.78 3.93
CA ARG A 95 11.69 -20.55 4.38
C ARG A 95 10.59 -19.59 4.83
N ILE A 96 9.34 -19.97 4.55
CA ILE A 96 8.18 -19.32 5.15
C ILE A 96 8.20 -19.69 6.64
N VAL A 97 8.39 -18.70 7.49
CA VAL A 97 8.43 -18.88 8.96
C VAL A 97 7.12 -18.48 9.61
N LEU A 98 6.36 -17.57 9.01
CA LEU A 98 4.96 -17.31 9.35
C LEU A 98 4.15 -17.22 8.06
N ASN A 99 3.03 -17.93 8.02
CA ASN A 99 2.04 -17.75 6.97
C ASN A 99 1.28 -16.45 7.27
N GLY A 100 1.51 -15.43 6.45
CA GLY A 100 0.91 -14.12 6.66
C GLY A 100 -0.28 -13.94 5.74
N ARG A 101 -1.14 -13.00 6.09
CA ARG A 101 -2.18 -12.49 5.21
C ARG A 101 -2.06 -10.98 5.09
N HIS A 102 -2.50 -10.45 3.96
CA HIS A 102 -2.67 -9.02 3.78
C HIS A 102 -4.05 -8.65 3.25
N GLY A 103 -4.42 -7.38 3.43
CA GLY A 103 -5.69 -6.83 2.99
C GLY A 103 -5.58 -5.31 2.86
N LYS A 104 -6.46 -4.70 2.07
CA LYS A 104 -6.48 -3.25 1.91
C LYS A 104 -7.63 -2.64 2.69
N GLY A 105 -7.38 -1.49 3.30
CA GLY A 105 -8.39 -0.72 4.03
C GLY A 105 -8.05 0.76 4.07
N TRP A 106 -8.93 1.56 4.65
CA TRP A 106 -8.72 2.99 4.84
C TRP A 106 -8.10 3.26 6.20
N LEU A 107 -6.96 3.94 6.20
CA LEU A 107 -6.31 4.49 7.40
C LEU A 107 -6.64 5.98 7.48
N GLY A 108 -7.25 6.39 8.58
CA GLY A 108 -7.43 7.79 8.96
C GLY A 108 -6.55 8.15 10.15
N THR A 109 -5.96 9.35 10.14
CA THR A 109 -5.23 9.91 11.28
C THR A 109 -5.74 11.32 11.60
N ASP A 110 -5.65 11.76 12.86
CA ASP A 110 -6.00 13.12 13.31
C ASP A 110 -7.42 13.61 12.93
N TRP A 111 -8.36 12.68 12.85
CA TRP A 111 -9.71 12.99 12.38
C TRP A 111 -10.55 13.79 13.38
N GLN A 112 -10.27 13.64 14.66
CA GLN A 112 -10.99 14.37 15.72
C GLN A 112 -10.80 15.89 15.62
N ASN A 113 -9.70 16.35 15.02
CA ASN A 113 -9.37 17.76 14.87
C ASN A 113 -9.78 18.34 13.49
N GLY A 114 -10.51 17.58 12.66
CA GLY A 114 -11.01 18.04 11.35
C GLY A 114 -9.94 18.17 10.25
N ALA A 115 -8.66 18.00 10.57
CA ALA A 115 -7.53 18.01 9.62
C ALA A 115 -7.13 16.60 9.14
N GLY A 116 -7.98 15.60 9.40
CA GLY A 116 -7.59 14.21 9.23
C GLY A 116 -7.28 13.83 7.79
N THR A 117 -6.21 13.04 7.62
CA THR A 117 -5.82 12.48 6.33
C THR A 117 -6.40 11.07 6.20
N LEU A 118 -7.08 10.78 5.08
CA LEU A 118 -7.53 9.44 4.75
C LEU A 118 -6.61 8.86 3.66
N VAL A 119 -6.03 7.68 3.90
CA VAL A 119 -5.22 6.99 2.88
C VAL A 119 -5.58 5.52 2.82
N ARG A 120 -5.58 4.94 1.62
CA ARG A 120 -5.71 3.50 1.47
C ARG A 120 -4.36 2.85 1.79
N ARG A 121 -4.36 1.85 2.68
CA ARG A 121 -3.16 1.13 3.13
C ARG A 121 -3.36 -0.37 3.07
N GLU A 122 -2.24 -1.06 2.98
CA GLU A 122 -2.17 -2.50 3.15
C GLU A 122 -1.92 -2.82 4.62
N TYR A 123 -2.69 -3.77 5.12
CA TYR A 123 -2.68 -4.27 6.49
C TYR A 123 -2.24 -5.71 6.44
N TYR A 124 -1.34 -6.07 7.34
CA TYR A 124 -0.76 -7.39 7.44
C TYR A 124 -1.20 -8.04 8.73
N TRP A 125 -1.37 -9.35 8.73
CA TRP A 125 -1.58 -10.11 9.96
C TRP A 125 -1.07 -11.53 9.79
N PHE A 126 -0.77 -12.18 10.90
CA PHE A 126 -0.25 -13.54 10.91
C PHE A 126 -1.19 -14.40 11.75
N PRO A 127 -2.09 -15.18 11.10
CA PRO A 127 -3.04 -16.02 11.81
C PRO A 127 -2.40 -16.84 12.92
N GLY A 128 -2.93 -16.72 14.14
CA GLY A 128 -2.44 -17.35 15.36
C GLY A 128 -1.37 -16.58 16.12
N GLU A 129 -0.83 -15.48 15.58
CA GLU A 129 0.20 -14.67 16.25
C GLU A 129 -0.44 -13.64 17.19
N GLN A 130 -0.28 -13.85 18.50
CA GLN A 130 -0.87 -13.03 19.55
C GLN A 130 0.14 -12.11 20.25
N ARG A 131 1.43 -12.14 19.87
CA ARG A 131 2.49 -11.34 20.51
C ARG A 131 2.50 -9.87 20.11
N LEU A 132 1.63 -9.46 19.19
CA LEU A 132 1.50 -8.05 18.83
C LEU A 132 0.87 -7.26 19.99
N PRO A 133 1.44 -6.10 20.37
CA PRO A 133 0.85 -5.24 21.39
C PRO A 133 -0.47 -4.63 20.90
N LEU A 134 -1.38 -4.34 21.83
CA LEU A 134 -2.68 -3.70 21.55
C LEU A 134 -3.46 -4.41 20.43
N ALA A 135 -3.98 -3.67 19.44
CA ALA A 135 -4.60 -4.23 18.23
C ALA A 135 -3.58 -4.57 17.13
N GLY A 136 -2.33 -4.16 17.29
CA GLY A 136 -1.28 -4.26 16.28
C GLY A 136 -0.18 -3.22 16.43
N THR A 137 0.68 -3.14 15.41
CA THR A 137 1.76 -2.16 15.30
C THR A 137 1.63 -1.32 14.03
N ILE A 138 2.19 -0.11 14.06
CA ILE A 138 2.31 0.80 12.91
C ILE A 138 3.70 1.43 12.86
N GLY A 139 4.32 1.42 11.68
CA GLY A 139 5.62 2.07 11.46
C GLY A 139 5.54 3.50 10.89
N PRO A 140 6.63 4.28 10.99
CA PRO A 140 6.67 5.67 10.49
C PRO A 140 6.34 5.82 8.99
N PHE A 141 6.68 4.84 8.15
CA PHE A 141 6.34 4.88 6.72
C PHE A 141 4.87 4.57 6.43
N ALA A 142 4.17 3.77 7.24
CA ALA A 142 2.73 3.54 7.08
C ALA A 142 1.88 4.81 7.33
N LEU A 143 2.36 5.70 8.20
CA LEU A 143 1.66 6.93 8.56
C LEU A 143 1.65 7.95 7.40
N PRO A 144 0.52 8.63 7.15
CA PRO A 144 0.36 9.57 6.03
C PRO A 144 0.97 10.96 6.28
N TYR A 145 2.04 11.05 7.09
CA TYR A 145 2.73 12.29 7.41
C TYR A 145 4.13 12.26 6.84
N TRP A 146 4.62 13.37 6.28
CA TRP A 146 5.97 13.46 5.74
C TRP A 146 7.05 13.38 6.81
N ARG A 147 6.75 13.89 8.01
CA ARG A 147 7.68 13.97 9.12
C ARG A 147 7.02 13.30 10.32
N VAL A 148 7.64 12.25 10.83
CA VAL A 148 7.16 11.50 12.01
C VAL A 148 8.26 11.52 13.04
N ARG A 149 8.00 12.10 14.21
CA ARG A 149 8.89 12.06 15.37
C ARG A 149 8.34 11.09 16.39
N VAL A 150 9.12 10.09 16.76
CA VAL A 150 8.81 9.14 17.81
C VAL A 150 9.64 9.53 19.03
N ASP A 151 8.96 10.01 20.07
CA ASP A 151 9.54 10.39 21.34
C ASP A 151 9.44 9.21 22.30
N TRP A 152 10.38 9.12 23.23
CA TRP A 152 10.27 8.19 24.34
C TRP A 152 10.83 8.78 25.63
N PRO A 153 10.23 8.44 26.79
CA PRO A 153 10.69 8.96 28.06
C PRO A 153 12.10 8.48 28.38
N VAL A 154 12.97 9.42 28.71
CA VAL A 154 14.27 9.18 29.34
C VAL A 154 14.33 10.05 30.58
N ALA A 155 14.89 9.54 31.68
CA ALA A 155 15.15 10.30 32.90
C ALA A 155 16.32 11.31 32.74
N ALA A 156 16.44 11.95 31.58
CA ALA A 156 17.52 12.87 31.27
C ALA A 156 17.21 14.26 31.83
N THR A 157 18.02 14.70 32.79
CA THR A 157 18.05 16.08 33.30
C THR A 157 19.18 16.82 32.60
N GLY A 158 18.95 17.38 31.40
CA GLY A 158 20.01 18.09 30.68
C GLY A 158 19.52 18.87 29.46
N LEU A 159 20.21 19.97 29.13
CA LEU A 159 19.95 20.85 27.98
C LEU A 159 20.11 20.11 26.63
N ALA A 160 19.60 20.73 25.56
CA ALA A 160 19.61 20.23 24.18
C ALA A 160 20.93 19.53 23.81
N GLY A 161 20.85 18.25 23.49
CA GLY A 161 22.03 17.45 23.15
C GLY A 161 22.22 17.20 21.66
N ASP A 162 23.23 16.37 21.36
CA ASP A 162 23.69 16.04 20.01
C ASP A 162 22.60 15.38 19.16
N VAL A 163 22.60 15.70 17.86
CA VAL A 163 21.72 15.09 16.86
C VAL A 163 22.55 14.22 15.93
N VAL A 164 22.23 12.92 15.87
CA VAL A 164 22.77 12.00 14.87
C VAL A 164 21.91 12.11 13.61
N ASP A 165 22.41 12.80 12.59
CA ASP A 165 21.68 13.03 11.34
C ASP A 165 22.26 12.21 10.19
N LEU A 166 21.53 11.18 9.77
CA LEU A 166 21.91 10.24 8.72
C LEU A 166 20.96 10.34 7.52
N PRO A 167 21.44 10.05 6.29
CA PRO A 167 20.54 9.81 5.16
C PRO A 167 19.56 8.67 5.47
N LEU A 168 18.27 8.90 5.22
CA LEU A 168 17.21 7.90 5.36
C LEU A 168 17.22 6.94 4.16
N ILE A 169 17.14 5.64 4.44
CA ILE A 169 16.70 4.62 3.50
C ILE A 169 15.56 3.82 4.13
N GLY A 170 14.82 3.10 3.29
CA GLY A 170 13.64 2.34 3.71
C GLY A 170 12.42 2.74 2.91
N GLY A 171 11.27 2.27 3.35
CA GLY A 171 9.98 2.46 2.70
C GLY A 171 8.92 1.68 3.47
N ILE A 172 7.71 1.58 2.95
CA ILE A 172 6.64 0.84 3.64
C ILE A 172 6.96 -0.66 3.79
N ASP A 173 7.69 -1.23 2.83
CA ASP A 173 8.10 -2.65 2.81
C ASP A 173 9.37 -2.95 3.62
N ASN A 174 9.97 -1.95 4.27
CA ASN A 174 11.18 -2.10 5.08
C ASN A 174 11.08 -1.23 6.34
N ALA A 175 12.03 -1.33 7.27
CA ALA A 175 12.11 -0.37 8.37
C ALA A 175 12.74 0.94 7.90
N ALA A 176 12.49 2.04 8.62
CA ALA A 176 13.23 3.29 8.49
C ALA A 176 14.65 3.16 9.06
N TYR A 177 15.67 3.25 8.19
CA TYR A 177 17.08 3.19 8.58
C TYR A 177 17.81 4.48 8.26
N GLY A 178 18.68 4.92 9.18
CA GLY A 178 19.76 5.84 8.84
C GLY A 178 20.90 5.10 8.16
N VAL A 179 21.59 5.71 7.20
CA VAL A 179 22.75 5.08 6.54
C VAL A 179 24.04 5.76 6.97
N SER A 180 24.96 4.95 7.48
CA SER A 180 26.33 5.37 7.74
C SER A 180 27.32 4.51 6.94
N LYS A 181 28.60 4.87 6.99
CA LYS A 181 29.70 4.06 6.46
C LYS A 181 30.50 3.47 7.60
N VAL A 182 30.89 2.21 7.44
CA VAL A 182 31.86 1.53 8.28
C VAL A 182 32.96 0.99 7.38
N GLY A 183 34.16 1.55 7.50
CA GLY A 183 35.24 1.32 6.55
C GLY A 183 34.80 1.60 5.12
N ARG A 184 34.78 0.55 4.28
CA ARG A 184 34.37 0.62 2.87
C ARG A 184 32.91 0.21 2.63
N GLN A 185 32.20 -0.24 3.65
CA GLN A 185 30.85 -0.78 3.54
C GLN A 185 29.79 0.21 4.04
N PHE A 186 28.59 0.10 3.49
CA PHE A 186 27.43 0.79 4.04
C PHE A 186 26.85 0.01 5.23
N LEU A 187 26.46 0.73 6.27
CA LEU A 187 25.79 0.21 7.44
C LEU A 187 24.43 0.90 7.60
N ALA A 188 23.35 0.13 7.52
CA ALA A 188 22.02 0.61 7.91
C ALA A 188 21.90 0.59 9.44
N VAL A 189 21.53 1.72 10.02
CA VAL A 189 21.33 1.92 11.46
C VAL A 189 19.83 2.02 11.70
N GLY A 190 19.28 1.01 12.37
CA GLY A 190 17.88 0.95 12.76
C GLY A 190 17.72 1.22 14.25
N VAL A 191 16.51 1.63 14.63
CA VAL A 191 16.12 1.84 16.02
C VAL A 191 14.86 1.02 16.30
N ASP A 192 14.88 0.24 17.37
CA ASP A 192 13.74 -0.52 17.88
C ASP A 192 13.38 0.01 19.26
N VAL A 193 12.38 0.92 19.29
CA VAL A 193 11.90 1.53 20.54
C VAL A 193 11.07 0.56 21.40
N ARG A 194 10.69 -0.61 20.86
CA ARG A 194 9.77 -1.57 21.48
C ARG A 194 10.47 -2.76 22.10
N MET A 195 11.75 -2.95 21.81
CA MET A 195 12.57 -4.00 22.39
C MET A 195 13.63 -3.42 23.32
N ARG A 196 13.90 -4.11 24.42
CA ARG A 196 15.10 -3.98 25.23
C ARG A 196 15.95 -5.22 25.02
N ARG A 197 17.18 -5.04 24.55
CA ARG A 197 18.13 -6.15 24.37
C ARG A 197 19.43 -5.85 25.10
N PRO A 198 20.16 -6.88 25.56
CA PRO A 198 21.45 -6.69 26.21
C PRO A 198 22.49 -6.06 25.27
N LEU A 199 22.43 -6.36 23.97
CA LEU A 199 23.35 -5.86 22.95
C LEU A 199 22.57 -5.45 21.68
N PRO A 200 23.10 -4.51 20.87
CA PRO A 200 22.59 -4.28 19.52
C PRO A 200 22.61 -5.56 18.68
N LEU A 201 21.60 -5.77 17.86
CA LEU A 201 21.54 -6.92 16.95
C LEU A 201 22.15 -6.55 15.59
N VAL A 202 23.03 -7.39 15.06
CA VAL A 202 23.58 -7.25 13.71
C VAL A 202 23.42 -8.53 12.88
N THR A 203 23.37 -8.38 11.56
CA THR A 203 23.48 -9.53 10.64
C THR A 203 24.87 -10.15 10.72
N ALA A 204 25.03 -11.39 10.26
CA ALA A 204 26.34 -12.04 10.22
C ALA A 204 27.34 -11.26 9.35
N ALA A 205 26.89 -10.76 8.19
CA ALA A 205 27.66 -9.90 7.31
C ALA A 205 28.16 -8.62 8.00
N THR A 206 27.26 -7.92 8.70
CA THR A 206 27.65 -6.73 9.47
C THR A 206 28.62 -7.09 10.60
N GLY A 207 28.43 -8.23 11.28
CA GLY A 207 29.38 -8.72 12.27
C GLY A 207 30.79 -8.96 11.70
N ALA A 208 30.88 -9.54 10.50
CA ALA A 208 32.16 -9.75 9.81
C ALA A 208 32.81 -8.42 9.39
N ASP A 209 32.03 -7.50 8.83
CA ASP A 209 32.49 -6.16 8.45
C ASP A 209 33.00 -5.39 9.69
N LEU A 210 32.30 -5.48 10.82
CA LEU A 210 32.70 -4.85 12.09
C LEU A 210 33.97 -5.47 12.68
N ALA A 211 34.09 -6.79 12.69
CA ALA A 211 35.28 -7.47 13.20
C ALA A 211 36.52 -7.13 12.36
N ALA A 212 36.36 -7.02 11.03
CA ALA A 212 37.44 -6.63 10.13
C ALA A 212 37.86 -5.17 10.34
N GLU A 213 36.89 -4.26 10.48
CA GLU A 213 37.16 -2.82 10.58
C GLU A 213 37.66 -2.41 11.97
N PHE A 214 37.10 -2.96 13.05
CA PHE A 214 37.35 -2.56 14.43
C PHE A 214 38.21 -3.54 15.22
N GLY A 215 38.55 -4.70 14.64
CA GLY A 215 39.03 -5.84 15.40
C GLY A 215 37.89 -6.50 16.17
N GLY A 216 38.21 -7.55 16.92
CA GLY A 216 37.25 -8.25 17.75
C GLY A 216 37.10 -9.74 17.44
N ARG A 217 36.43 -10.43 18.35
CA ARG A 217 36.24 -11.88 18.32
C ARG A 217 34.90 -12.27 18.91
N LEU A 218 34.33 -13.37 18.39
CA LEU A 218 33.16 -13.97 19.02
C LEU A 218 33.53 -14.58 20.38
N VAL A 219 32.75 -14.25 21.40
CA VAL A 219 32.96 -14.67 22.79
C VAL A 219 31.70 -15.33 23.36
N GLY A 220 31.90 -16.22 24.34
CA GLY A 220 30.82 -16.90 25.04
C GLY A 220 30.07 -17.94 24.20
N ALA A 221 29.03 -18.51 24.81
CA ALA A 221 28.09 -19.41 24.15
C ALA A 221 27.09 -18.63 23.27
N ALA A 222 26.54 -19.28 22.26
CA ALA A 222 25.41 -18.73 21.51
C ALA A 222 24.14 -18.72 22.37
N TRP A 223 23.26 -17.74 22.17
CA TRP A 223 21.93 -17.69 22.76
C TRP A 223 20.88 -17.38 21.69
N ARG A 224 19.59 -17.41 22.04
CA ARG A 224 18.51 -17.07 21.11
C ARG A 224 18.03 -15.65 21.33
N GLU A 225 17.91 -14.90 20.25
CA GLU A 225 17.43 -13.52 20.25
C GLU A 225 16.25 -13.39 19.28
N GLU A 226 15.19 -12.70 19.69
CA GLU A 226 14.08 -12.38 18.78
C GLU A 226 14.57 -11.43 17.68
N ILE A 227 14.31 -11.78 16.43
CA ILE A 227 14.68 -10.94 15.29
C ILE A 227 13.47 -10.15 14.76
N LEU A 228 12.28 -10.75 14.76
CA LEU A 228 11.05 -10.16 14.23
C LEU A 228 9.84 -11.02 14.64
N LEU A 229 8.76 -10.40 15.13
CA LEU A 229 7.45 -11.03 15.35
C LEU A 229 7.52 -12.39 16.08
N GLY A 230 8.22 -12.45 17.21
CA GLY A 230 8.34 -13.65 18.02
C GLY A 230 9.26 -14.73 17.46
N ILE A 231 9.89 -14.50 16.30
CA ILE A 231 10.84 -15.44 15.70
C ILE A 231 12.22 -15.20 16.31
N SER A 232 12.70 -16.19 17.06
CA SER A 232 14.05 -16.15 17.65
C SER A 232 15.08 -16.88 16.79
N ARG A 233 16.29 -16.33 16.69
CA ARG A 233 17.43 -16.93 15.99
C ARG A 233 18.65 -17.03 16.90
N PRO A 234 19.55 -17.99 16.66
CA PRO A 234 20.81 -18.05 17.39
C PRO A 234 21.65 -16.82 17.06
N VAL A 235 22.20 -16.20 18.09
CA VAL A 235 23.14 -15.10 18.04
C VAL A 235 24.35 -15.42 18.91
N ARG A 236 25.46 -14.74 18.69
CA ARG A 236 26.64 -14.82 19.54
C ARG A 236 27.26 -13.44 19.70
N ARG A 237 27.86 -13.19 20.87
CA ARG A 237 28.45 -11.90 21.19
C ARG A 237 29.74 -11.73 20.40
N LEU A 238 29.82 -10.68 19.60
CA LEU A 238 31.08 -10.18 19.05
C LEU A 238 31.56 -9.06 19.96
N GLN A 239 32.68 -9.30 20.65
CA GLN A 239 33.38 -8.27 21.40
C GLN A 239 34.31 -7.54 20.45
N LEU A 240 34.15 -6.23 20.31
CA LEU A 240 35.01 -5.41 19.46
C LEU A 240 36.26 -4.98 20.25
N ASP A 241 37.41 -4.95 19.58
CA ASP A 241 38.66 -4.47 20.20
C ASP A 241 38.67 -2.93 20.29
N ARG A 242 38.04 -2.28 19.30
CA ARG A 242 37.75 -0.84 19.30
C ARG A 242 36.24 -0.61 19.23
N PRO A 243 35.69 0.34 19.99
CA PRO A 243 34.25 0.61 19.96
C PRO A 243 33.81 1.14 18.59
N LEU A 244 32.62 0.72 18.15
CA LEU A 244 31.89 1.40 17.08
C LEU A 244 31.21 2.64 17.68
N MET A 245 31.39 3.80 17.05
CA MET A 245 30.73 5.05 17.44
C MET A 245 29.63 5.39 16.44
N ILE A 246 28.41 5.63 16.93
CA ILE A 246 27.29 6.16 16.15
C ILE A 246 26.80 7.43 16.86
N GLY A 247 27.34 8.58 16.46
CA GLY A 247 27.16 9.81 17.22
C GLY A 247 27.66 9.65 18.66
N PRO A 248 26.85 9.96 19.69
CA PRO A 248 27.22 9.77 21.09
C PRO A 248 27.13 8.31 21.57
N ILE A 249 26.56 7.40 20.75
CA ILE A 249 26.36 6.01 21.15
C ILE A 249 27.68 5.23 20.94
N ARG A 250 28.24 4.76 22.05
CA ARG A 250 29.41 3.87 22.08
C ARG A 250 28.97 2.41 22.13
N ILE A 251 29.49 1.59 21.22
CA ILE A 251 29.16 0.16 21.11
C ILE A 251 30.45 -0.67 21.19
N ASP A 252 30.68 -1.30 22.34
CA ASP A 252 31.83 -2.19 22.56
C ASP A 252 31.57 -3.65 22.15
N ALA A 253 30.29 -4.04 22.06
CA ALA A 253 29.91 -5.39 21.67
C ALA A 253 28.54 -5.43 20.98
N VAL A 254 28.35 -6.43 20.12
CA VAL A 254 27.09 -6.66 19.39
C VAL A 254 26.68 -8.13 19.44
N ALA A 255 25.38 -8.39 19.35
CA ALA A 255 24.82 -9.71 19.12
C ALA A 255 24.81 -10.00 17.62
N VAL A 256 25.67 -10.92 17.17
CA VAL A 256 25.78 -11.29 15.75
C VAL A 256 24.95 -12.54 15.49
N ARG A 257 23.97 -12.43 14.58
CA ARG A 257 23.19 -13.58 14.08
C ARG A 257 24.10 -14.68 13.57
N GLN A 258 23.81 -15.93 13.96
CA GLN A 258 24.50 -17.12 13.50
C GLN A 258 23.59 -17.84 12.48
N GLY A 259 24.11 -18.13 11.28
CA GLY A 259 23.45 -19.02 10.31
C GLY A 259 22.32 -18.42 9.46
N GLY A 260 22.42 -18.61 8.14
CA GLY A 260 21.38 -18.37 7.15
C GLY A 260 21.96 -17.99 5.77
N PRO A 261 21.47 -18.54 4.64
CA PRO A 261 21.97 -18.22 3.29
C PRO A 261 21.87 -16.73 2.90
N ARG A 262 20.98 -15.99 3.56
CA ARG A 262 20.80 -14.53 3.39
C ARG A 262 21.69 -13.69 4.31
N ASP A 263 22.18 -14.27 5.40
CA ASP A 263 23.08 -13.61 6.36
C ASP A 263 24.56 -13.92 6.05
N ALA A 264 24.81 -15.00 5.28
CA ALA A 264 26.13 -15.44 4.88
C ALA A 264 26.80 -14.48 3.88
N THR A 265 27.86 -13.81 4.32
CA THR A 265 28.94 -13.35 3.45
C THR A 265 29.85 -14.52 3.07
N MET A 266 30.55 -14.47 1.92
CA MET A 266 31.65 -15.41 1.65
C MET A 266 32.77 -15.31 2.69
N THR A 267 32.83 -14.20 3.41
CA THR A 267 33.80 -13.91 4.47
C THR A 267 33.07 -13.83 5.80
N LEU A 268 33.28 -14.80 6.69
CA LEU A 268 32.68 -14.84 8.03
C LEU A 268 33.60 -14.13 9.03
N ALA A 269 33.04 -13.59 10.11
CA ALA A 269 33.82 -13.04 11.22
C ALA A 269 34.66 -14.14 11.89
N PRO A 270 35.82 -13.82 12.50
CA PRO A 270 36.62 -14.80 13.22
C PRO A 270 35.80 -15.57 14.27
N GLY A 271 35.79 -16.90 14.15
CA GLY A 271 35.05 -17.81 15.03
C GLY A 271 33.56 -17.99 14.69
N GLN A 272 33.08 -17.42 13.58
CA GLN A 272 31.78 -17.79 13.02
C GLN A 272 31.91 -19.14 12.32
N LEU A 273 30.97 -20.04 12.62
CA LEU A 273 30.83 -21.26 11.85
C LEU A 273 30.16 -20.92 10.52
N THR A 274 30.61 -21.59 9.45
CA THR A 274 29.84 -21.61 8.20
C THR A 274 28.42 -22.00 8.53
N PRO A 275 27.40 -21.29 8.02
CA PRO A 275 26.03 -21.68 8.23
C PRO A 275 25.85 -23.15 7.83
N LEU A 276 25.80 -24.03 8.82
CA LEU A 276 24.91 -25.18 8.75
C LEU A 276 23.52 -24.55 8.69
N ASP A 277 22.68 -24.96 7.74
CA ASP A 277 21.30 -24.50 7.73
C ASP A 277 20.77 -24.79 9.14
N ALA A 278 20.46 -23.74 9.91
CA ALA A 278 20.26 -23.85 11.36
C ALA A 278 18.99 -24.63 11.76
N GLU A 279 18.36 -25.29 10.79
CA GLU A 279 17.19 -26.15 10.88
C GLU A 279 17.27 -27.36 9.94
N GLU A 280 18.44 -27.64 9.32
CA GLU A 280 18.69 -28.96 8.75
C GLU A 280 18.93 -29.88 9.94
N ASP A 281 17.94 -30.75 10.19
CA ASP A 281 18.15 -31.95 10.99
C ASP A 281 19.43 -32.62 10.47
N PRO A 282 20.46 -32.80 11.32
CA PRO A 282 21.70 -33.44 10.89
C PRO A 282 21.47 -34.85 10.32
N GLU A 283 20.30 -35.46 10.55
CA GLU A 283 19.90 -36.77 9.99
C GLU A 283 19.30 -36.70 8.57
N ILE A 284 18.95 -35.51 8.06
CA ILE A 284 18.28 -35.36 6.76
C ILE A 284 19.19 -34.62 5.77
N MET A 285 19.88 -35.37 4.91
CA MET A 285 20.63 -34.82 3.78
C MET A 285 19.66 -34.37 2.66
N GLN A 286 19.38 -33.07 2.56
CA GLN A 286 18.64 -32.51 1.42
C GLN A 286 19.60 -31.95 0.36
N VAL A 287 19.61 -32.55 -0.83
CA VAL A 287 20.31 -31.99 -2.00
C VAL A 287 19.34 -31.09 -2.77
N ARG A 288 19.53 -29.76 -2.72
CA ARG A 288 18.81 -28.81 -3.59
C ARG A 288 19.77 -28.20 -4.62
N GLY A 289 19.44 -28.35 -5.91
CA GLY A 289 20.14 -27.65 -6.99
C GLY A 289 19.96 -26.13 -6.84
N ARG A 290 21.05 -25.39 -6.62
CA ARG A 290 21.02 -23.94 -6.36
C ARG A 290 21.52 -23.15 -7.56
N ILE A 291 20.62 -22.46 -8.25
CA ILE A 291 21.00 -21.30 -9.07
C ILE A 291 21.34 -20.17 -8.09
N LEU A 292 22.63 -19.99 -7.80
CA LEU A 292 23.16 -18.87 -7.02
C LEU A 292 23.11 -17.58 -7.87
N LYS A 293 21.92 -16.97 -8.03
CA LYS A 293 21.89 -15.53 -8.27
C LYS A 293 22.65 -14.88 -7.10
N GLN A 294 23.63 -14.02 -7.37
CA GLN A 294 24.28 -13.20 -6.34
C GLN A 294 23.21 -12.39 -5.60
N ARG A 295 22.71 -12.93 -4.49
CA ARG A 295 21.65 -12.30 -3.69
C ARG A 295 22.32 -11.30 -2.75
N ARG A 296 21.81 -10.06 -2.74
CA ARG A 296 22.33 -8.97 -1.90
C ARG A 296 22.21 -9.35 -0.43
N VAL A 297 23.30 -9.22 0.31
CA VAL A 297 23.37 -9.54 1.74
C VAL A 297 22.94 -8.31 2.56
N ALA A 298 22.05 -8.52 3.54
CA ALA A 298 21.57 -7.45 4.41
C ALA A 298 22.68 -6.99 5.38
N ARG A 299 22.90 -5.68 5.47
CA ARG A 299 23.87 -5.06 6.38
C ARG A 299 23.19 -4.03 7.26
N TYR A 300 22.86 -4.43 8.49
CA TYR A 300 22.25 -3.52 9.45
C TYR A 300 22.73 -3.79 10.88
N ILE A 301 22.63 -2.75 11.69
CA ILE A 301 22.65 -2.77 13.15
C ILE A 301 21.32 -2.25 13.65
N MET A 302 20.69 -2.97 14.57
CA MET A 302 19.47 -2.55 15.24
C MET A 302 19.81 -2.13 16.68
N LEU A 303 19.69 -0.83 16.94
CA LEU A 303 19.80 -0.26 18.27
C LEU A 303 18.46 -0.44 18.98
N THR A 304 18.48 -0.87 20.24
CA THR A 304 17.24 -1.09 21.00
C THR A 304 17.07 -0.05 22.08
N ARG A 305 15.89 -0.01 22.71
CA ARG A 305 15.56 0.94 23.78
C ARG A 305 16.63 1.02 24.87
N THR A 306 17.26 -0.11 25.20
CA THR A 306 18.42 -0.18 26.09
C THR A 306 19.55 0.77 25.68
N GLN A 307 20.03 0.67 24.44
CA GLN A 307 21.19 1.43 23.99
C GLN A 307 20.84 2.91 23.80
N LEU A 308 19.59 3.20 23.43
CA LEU A 308 19.09 4.56 23.26
C LEU A 308 19.04 5.29 24.59
N GLU A 309 18.43 4.69 25.60
CA GLU A 309 18.38 5.26 26.95
C GLU A 309 19.78 5.37 27.57
N ALA A 310 20.66 4.38 27.32
CA ALA A 310 22.05 4.41 27.76
C ALA A 310 22.85 5.58 27.21
N ALA A 311 22.53 6.01 25.99
CA ALA A 311 23.16 7.15 25.34
C ALA A 311 22.38 8.47 25.52
N GLY A 312 21.34 8.49 26.35
CA GLY A 312 20.50 9.69 26.55
C GLY A 312 19.63 10.06 25.34
N CYS A 313 19.45 9.17 24.37
CA CYS A 313 18.60 9.40 23.20
C CYS A 313 17.13 9.46 23.56
N THR A 314 16.41 10.50 23.13
CA THR A 314 15.02 10.79 23.53
C THR A 314 14.02 10.74 22.38
N SER A 315 14.46 10.91 21.13
CA SER A 315 13.55 10.87 19.99
C SER A 315 14.23 10.46 18.69
N LEU A 316 13.41 9.88 17.80
CA LEU A 316 13.74 9.58 16.42
C LEU A 316 12.83 10.37 15.49
N LEU A 317 13.39 11.23 14.64
CA LEU A 317 12.68 11.88 13.55
C LEU A 317 12.98 11.16 12.22
N VAL A 318 11.91 10.67 11.59
CA VAL A 318 11.91 10.16 10.21
C VAL A 318 11.32 11.23 9.32
N ASP A 319 12.19 11.89 8.55
CA ASP A 319 11.82 12.94 7.60
C ASP A 319 11.83 12.36 6.18
N LYS A 320 10.66 11.93 5.70
CA LYS A 320 10.49 11.32 4.38
C LYS A 320 10.62 12.34 3.26
N ALA A 321 10.35 13.61 3.56
CA ALA A 321 10.50 14.72 2.61
C ALA A 321 11.97 15.03 2.34
N GLU A 322 12.77 15.19 3.39
CA GLU A 322 14.20 15.49 3.26
C GLU A 322 15.07 14.24 3.09
N LEU A 323 14.48 13.05 3.21
CA LEU A 323 15.18 11.77 3.31
C LEU A 323 16.24 11.79 4.42
N ARG A 324 15.84 12.25 5.61
CA ARG A 324 16.69 12.35 6.79
C ARG A 324 16.17 11.47 7.93
N TRP A 325 17.11 10.83 8.60
CA TRP A 325 16.90 10.04 9.80
C TRP A 325 17.69 10.73 10.90
N ARG A 326 17.00 11.31 11.89
CA ARG A 326 17.62 12.10 12.95
C ARG A 326 17.32 11.50 14.30
N LEU A 327 18.35 11.08 15.03
CA LEU A 327 18.23 10.64 16.41
C LEU A 327 18.73 11.75 17.34
N ALA A 328 17.86 12.27 18.18
CA ALA A 328 18.23 13.29 19.15
C ALA A 328 18.64 12.62 20.46
N CYS A 329 19.83 12.97 20.98
CA CYS A 329 20.36 12.45 22.22
C CYS A 329 20.85 13.55 23.13
N ALA A 330 20.51 13.46 24.41
CA ALA A 330 21.09 14.29 25.46
C ALA A 330 22.50 13.78 25.80
N SER A 331 23.38 14.67 26.26
CA SER A 331 24.64 14.26 26.87
C SER A 331 24.33 13.38 28.09
N PRO A 332 24.81 12.12 28.12
CA PRO A 332 24.52 11.24 29.24
C PRO A 332 25.33 11.69 30.46
N ASP A 333 24.66 12.12 31.52
CA ASP A 333 25.31 12.42 32.82
C ASP A 333 25.69 11.15 33.59
N ARG A 334 25.29 9.95 33.14
CA ARG A 334 25.51 8.71 33.88
C ARG A 334 25.68 7.49 32.98
N ALA A 335 26.63 6.63 33.34
CA ALA A 335 26.77 5.29 32.78
C ALA A 335 25.53 4.45 33.14
N VAL A 336 24.85 3.91 32.12
CA VAL A 336 23.69 3.03 32.32
C VAL A 336 24.16 1.60 32.58
N ALA A 337 23.54 0.96 33.56
CA ALA A 337 23.81 -0.43 33.93
C ALA A 337 23.58 -1.37 32.73
N PRO A 338 24.34 -2.48 32.61
CA PRO A 338 24.12 -3.45 31.55
C PRO A 338 22.69 -3.99 31.60
N ALA A 339 22.03 -4.04 30.45
CA ALA A 339 20.66 -4.52 30.36
C ALA A 339 20.53 -5.98 30.77
N GLY A 340 19.39 -6.28 31.38
CA GLY A 340 18.93 -7.64 31.65
C GLY A 340 18.53 -8.40 30.38
N PRO A 341 17.78 -9.52 30.53
CA PRO A 341 17.35 -10.33 29.39
C PRO A 341 16.48 -9.53 28.43
N THR A 342 16.35 -10.03 27.20
CA THR A 342 15.50 -9.42 26.18
C THR A 342 14.06 -9.30 26.65
N GLN A 343 13.49 -8.10 26.53
CA GLN A 343 12.15 -7.78 27.00
C GLN A 343 11.44 -6.84 26.02
N LEU A 344 10.14 -7.06 25.82
CA LEU A 344 9.28 -6.08 25.16
C LEU A 344 9.02 -4.91 26.12
N VAL A 345 9.12 -3.68 25.63
CA VAL A 345 8.67 -2.49 26.36
C VAL A 345 7.14 -2.57 26.41
N PRO A 346 6.45 -2.41 27.54
CA PRO A 346 4.98 -2.39 27.55
C PRO A 346 4.45 -1.15 26.82
N VAL A 347 3.19 -1.18 26.38
CA VAL A 347 2.44 0.02 25.94
C VAL A 347 1.32 0.23 26.92
N ALA A 348 1.10 1.47 27.36
CA ALA A 348 -0.04 1.78 28.22
C ALA A 348 -1.36 1.45 27.50
N ALA A 349 -2.25 0.70 28.15
CA ALA A 349 -3.58 0.46 27.61
C ALA A 349 -4.41 1.75 27.79
N GLY A 350 -4.63 2.49 26.70
CA GLY A 350 -5.33 3.78 26.72
C GLY A 350 -6.85 3.73 26.57
N GLY A 351 -7.47 2.55 26.59
CA GLY A 351 -8.92 2.38 26.35
C GLY A 351 -9.26 1.05 25.65
N PRO A 352 -10.50 0.89 25.13
CA PRO A 352 -10.83 -0.25 24.29
C PRO A 352 -9.90 -0.29 23.07
N LEU A 353 -9.41 -1.48 22.73
CA LEU A 353 -8.51 -1.67 21.58
C LEU A 353 -9.13 -1.23 20.25
N ILE A 354 -10.46 -1.38 20.16
CA ILE A 354 -11.27 -1.01 19.01
C ILE A 354 -12.56 -0.37 19.54
N ASP A 355 -12.81 0.88 19.16
CA ASP A 355 -14.03 1.62 19.50
C ASP A 355 -14.91 1.78 18.24
N PRO A 356 -16.19 1.36 18.27
CA PRO A 356 -17.12 1.49 17.14
C PRO A 356 -17.64 2.92 16.90
N VAL A 357 -17.25 3.92 17.69
CA VAL A 357 -17.71 5.30 17.49
C VAL A 357 -17.24 5.80 16.13
N LEU A 358 -18.09 5.74 15.10
CA LEU A 358 -17.86 6.51 13.88
C LEU A 358 -18.00 7.99 14.26
N PRO A 359 -17.02 8.86 13.98
CA PRO A 359 -17.25 10.29 14.17
C PRO A 359 -18.43 10.68 13.27
N GLN A 360 -19.29 11.59 13.73
CA GLN A 360 -20.33 12.12 12.85
C GLN A 360 -19.65 12.99 11.79
N LEU A 361 -19.39 12.40 10.62
CA LEU A 361 -18.71 13.09 9.54
C LEU A 361 -19.72 13.79 8.65
N PRO A 362 -19.42 15.02 8.21
CA PRO A 362 -20.26 15.72 7.26
C PRO A 362 -20.37 14.87 6.00
N GLU A 363 -21.62 14.67 5.57
CA GLU A 363 -21.93 14.00 4.32
C GLU A 363 -21.71 14.98 3.18
N VAL A 364 -20.78 14.65 2.28
CA VAL A 364 -20.50 15.49 1.11
C VAL A 364 -21.39 15.06 -0.04
N GLN A 365 -22.23 15.97 -0.50
CA GLN A 365 -23.19 15.70 -1.57
C GLN A 365 -22.58 15.96 -2.95
N LEU A 366 -22.70 14.98 -3.85
CA LEU A 366 -22.29 15.05 -5.24
C LEU A 366 -23.49 14.79 -6.14
N ALA A 367 -23.59 15.51 -7.25
CA ALA A 367 -24.50 15.16 -8.34
C ALA A 367 -23.74 14.31 -9.37
N ILE A 368 -24.38 13.26 -9.89
CA ILE A 368 -23.71 12.29 -10.77
C ILE A 368 -23.26 12.88 -12.11
N ASP A 369 -23.99 13.88 -12.59
CA ASP A 369 -23.77 14.58 -13.84
C ASP A 369 -22.85 15.80 -13.69
N GLN A 370 -22.48 16.16 -12.45
CA GLN A 370 -21.60 17.29 -12.19
C GLN A 370 -20.15 16.83 -12.05
N PRO A 371 -19.21 17.49 -12.75
CA PRO A 371 -17.78 17.29 -12.50
C PRO A 371 -17.44 17.58 -11.04
N VAL A 372 -16.61 16.74 -10.44
CA VAL A 372 -16.08 16.92 -9.09
C VAL A 372 -14.85 17.81 -9.17
N PRO A 373 -14.87 19.00 -8.55
CA PRO A 373 -13.69 19.85 -8.48
C PRO A 373 -12.67 19.21 -7.53
N VAL A 374 -11.50 18.89 -8.07
CA VAL A 374 -10.38 18.35 -7.31
C VAL A 374 -9.12 19.17 -7.56
N ARG A 375 -8.13 19.06 -6.69
CA ARG A 375 -6.78 19.50 -6.98
C ARG A 375 -5.85 18.30 -7.05
N ILE A 376 -5.11 18.18 -8.15
CA ILE A 376 -4.07 17.17 -8.32
C ILE A 376 -2.72 17.88 -8.30
N ASN A 377 -1.90 17.61 -7.29
CA ASN A 377 -0.63 18.31 -7.03
C ASN A 377 -0.83 19.85 -7.07
N GLY A 378 -1.88 20.33 -6.38
CA GLY A 378 -2.24 21.76 -6.33
C GLY A 378 -2.97 22.31 -7.55
N ARG A 379 -2.98 21.60 -8.68
CA ARG A 379 -3.65 22.04 -9.92
C ARG A 379 -5.15 21.72 -9.90
N PRO A 380 -6.04 22.70 -10.10
CA PRO A 380 -7.48 22.44 -10.17
C PRO A 380 -7.83 21.65 -11.44
N LEU A 381 -8.66 20.62 -11.28
CA LEU A 381 -9.22 19.78 -12.33
C LEU A 381 -10.68 19.46 -12.02
N ASN A 382 -11.47 19.18 -13.05
CA ASN A 382 -12.88 18.82 -12.95
C ASN A 382 -13.08 17.40 -13.49
N LEU A 383 -13.15 16.43 -12.58
CA LEU A 383 -13.23 15.01 -12.94
C LEU A 383 -14.66 14.51 -12.86
N VAL A 384 -15.10 13.70 -13.83
CA VAL A 384 -16.44 13.11 -13.79
C VAL A 384 -16.43 11.85 -12.92
N PRO A 385 -17.37 11.67 -11.98
CA PRO A 385 -17.53 10.40 -11.26
C PRO A 385 -17.76 9.27 -12.26
N GLY A 386 -16.99 8.18 -12.19
CA GLY A 386 -17.13 7.11 -13.16
C GLY A 386 -16.12 6.00 -13.02
N GLU A 387 -16.22 5.02 -13.93
CA GLU A 387 -15.16 4.03 -14.09
C GLU A 387 -13.84 4.72 -14.46
N ALA A 388 -12.85 4.59 -13.59
CA ALA A 388 -11.59 5.30 -13.68
C ALA A 388 -10.37 4.36 -13.76
N GLY A 389 -10.59 3.11 -14.20
CA GLY A 389 -9.54 2.10 -14.33
C GLY A 389 -8.89 1.72 -12.99
N ARG A 390 -7.92 0.79 -13.06
CA ARG A 390 -7.35 0.03 -11.93
C ARG A 390 -7.00 0.82 -10.68
N GLU A 391 -6.54 2.04 -10.87
CA GLU A 391 -6.06 2.89 -9.79
C GLU A 391 -7.11 3.88 -9.28
N GLY A 392 -8.31 3.85 -9.86
CA GLY A 392 -9.48 4.63 -9.47
C GLY A 392 -9.42 6.11 -9.88
N LEU A 393 -8.43 6.50 -10.69
CA LEU A 393 -8.28 7.83 -11.27
C LEU A 393 -7.75 7.70 -12.70
N MET A 394 -8.56 8.10 -13.68
CA MET A 394 -8.22 8.03 -15.12
C MET A 394 -8.24 9.42 -15.73
N LEU A 395 -7.08 9.95 -16.05
CA LEU A 395 -6.95 11.29 -16.61
C LEU A 395 -7.05 11.27 -18.13
N ASN A 396 -7.50 12.39 -18.69
CA ASN A 396 -7.30 12.67 -20.11
C ASN A 396 -5.78 12.66 -20.42
N GLY A 397 -5.39 12.12 -21.58
CA GLY A 397 -3.97 11.99 -21.95
C GLY A 397 -3.22 13.32 -21.96
N ARG A 398 -3.89 14.41 -22.40
CA ARG A 398 -3.32 15.77 -22.33
C ARG A 398 -3.09 16.23 -20.89
N VAL A 399 -4.03 15.95 -19.99
CA VAL A 399 -3.88 16.29 -18.56
C VAL A 399 -2.76 15.49 -17.92
N GLY A 400 -2.71 14.17 -18.18
CA GLY A 400 -1.63 13.29 -17.71
C GLY A 400 -0.24 13.76 -18.17
N ARG A 401 -0.07 14.05 -19.47
CA ARG A 401 1.18 14.61 -20.01
C ARG A 401 1.59 15.91 -19.34
N ASN A 402 0.63 16.83 -19.14
CA ASN A 402 0.91 18.10 -18.48
C ASN A 402 1.36 17.90 -17.03
N LEU A 403 0.73 16.98 -16.28
CA LEU A 403 1.13 16.67 -14.91
C LEU A 403 2.56 16.11 -14.85
N VAL A 404 2.92 15.20 -15.76
CA VAL A 404 4.29 14.68 -15.81
C VAL A 404 5.29 15.77 -16.18
N ALA A 405 4.95 16.64 -17.14
CA ALA A 405 5.82 17.75 -17.53
C ALA A 405 6.06 18.71 -16.35
N THR A 406 5.01 19.07 -15.60
CA THR A 406 5.13 19.87 -14.37
C THR A 406 6.01 19.16 -13.34
N ARG A 407 5.76 17.87 -13.07
CA ARG A 407 6.54 17.12 -12.09
C ARG A 407 8.02 17.00 -12.47
N LEU A 408 8.31 16.80 -13.76
CA LEU A 408 9.67 16.74 -14.26
C LEU A 408 10.38 18.09 -14.11
N ALA A 409 9.67 19.21 -14.28
CA ALA A 409 10.20 20.55 -14.06
C ALA A 409 10.50 20.82 -12.57
N GLU A 410 9.63 20.38 -11.66
CA GLU A 410 9.86 20.44 -10.21
C GLU A 410 11.08 19.62 -9.78
N VAL A 411 11.15 18.36 -10.20
CA VAL A 411 12.31 17.52 -9.88
C VAL A 411 13.58 18.13 -10.47
N ARG A 412 13.54 18.67 -11.69
CA ARG A 412 14.68 19.38 -12.26
C ARG A 412 15.12 20.57 -11.42
N SER A 413 14.19 21.39 -10.92
CA SER A 413 14.52 22.55 -10.08
C SER A 413 15.08 22.12 -8.72
N GLU A 414 14.55 21.06 -8.10
CA GLU A 414 15.06 20.47 -6.87
C GLU A 414 16.51 19.96 -7.04
N PHE A 415 16.77 19.19 -8.10
CA PHE A 415 18.12 18.68 -8.40
C PHE A 415 19.09 19.82 -8.72
N GLN A 416 18.63 20.87 -9.40
CA GLN A 416 19.43 22.06 -9.68
C GLN A 416 19.78 22.82 -8.39
N ALA A 417 18.80 23.04 -7.51
CA ALA A 417 19.02 23.69 -6.21
C ALA A 417 20.02 22.94 -5.32
N ARG A 418 20.06 21.60 -5.44
CA ARG A 418 20.99 20.73 -4.72
C ARG A 418 22.36 20.58 -5.39
N GLY A 419 22.58 21.19 -6.57
CA GLY A 419 23.81 21.00 -7.35
C GLY A 419 24.02 19.58 -7.89
N GLN A 420 22.96 18.76 -7.94
CA GLN A 420 22.99 17.34 -8.30
C GLN A 420 22.44 17.07 -9.71
N LEU A 421 22.24 18.11 -10.52
CA LEU A 421 21.63 17.97 -11.84
C LEU A 421 22.57 17.21 -12.80
N SER A 422 22.22 15.96 -13.08
CA SER A 422 22.95 15.10 -14.02
C SER A 422 22.90 15.65 -15.45
N ASP A 423 23.92 15.36 -16.26
CA ASP A 423 23.95 15.76 -17.67
C ASP A 423 22.78 15.19 -18.48
N ALA A 424 22.21 14.07 -18.05
CA ALA A 424 21.01 13.49 -18.67
C ALA A 424 19.79 14.39 -18.47
N LEU A 425 19.56 14.91 -17.26
CA LEU A 425 18.43 15.80 -16.96
C LEU A 425 18.62 17.20 -17.58
N ARG A 426 19.86 17.64 -17.83
CA ARG A 426 20.14 18.92 -18.52
C ARG A 426 19.70 18.91 -19.99
N ARG A 427 19.86 17.78 -20.68
CA ARG A 427 19.62 17.63 -22.13
C ARG A 427 18.17 17.31 -22.47
N VAL A 428 17.36 16.91 -21.49
CA VAL A 428 15.94 16.62 -21.71
C VAL A 428 15.16 17.93 -21.67
N ASP A 429 14.73 18.39 -22.84
CA ASP A 429 13.61 19.33 -22.94
C ASP A 429 12.32 18.54 -22.77
N ALA A 430 11.64 18.76 -21.64
CA ALA A 430 10.45 18.03 -21.22
C ALA A 430 9.33 18.10 -22.26
N ALA A 431 9.20 19.23 -22.98
CA ALA A 431 8.18 19.42 -24.00
C ALA A 431 8.50 18.60 -25.26
N GLN A 432 9.76 18.62 -25.72
CA GLN A 432 10.17 17.90 -26.93
C GLN A 432 10.25 16.38 -26.75
N LEU A 433 10.57 15.90 -25.54
CA LEU A 433 10.72 14.47 -25.28
C LEU A 433 9.38 13.71 -25.36
N PHE A 434 8.31 14.30 -24.83
CA PHE A 434 6.97 13.72 -24.88
C PHE A 434 6.37 13.75 -26.28
N GLU A 435 6.59 14.82 -27.05
CA GLU A 435 6.10 14.91 -28.42
C GLU A 435 6.81 13.94 -29.39
N ARG A 436 8.09 13.61 -29.16
CA ARG A 436 8.88 12.84 -30.13
C ARG A 436 9.14 11.38 -29.76
N ILE A 437 9.26 11.02 -28.48
CA ILE A 437 9.84 9.73 -28.08
C ILE A 437 8.94 8.95 -27.11
N GLY A 438 7.98 9.62 -26.46
CA GLY A 438 7.14 9.02 -25.42
C GLY A 438 7.90 8.79 -24.11
N ALA A 439 7.19 8.67 -22.98
CA ALA A 439 7.83 8.58 -21.67
C ALA A 439 8.65 7.30 -21.41
N LEU A 440 8.58 6.31 -22.32
CA LEU A 440 9.48 5.14 -22.31
C LEU A 440 10.95 5.50 -22.51
N ALA A 441 11.27 6.68 -23.06
CA ALA A 441 12.64 7.13 -23.25
C ALA A 441 13.28 7.74 -21.99
N LEU A 442 12.50 7.94 -20.92
CA LEU A 442 13.05 8.38 -19.65
C LEU A 442 13.84 7.23 -19.01
N PRO A 443 15.09 7.48 -18.53
CA PRO A 443 15.82 6.50 -17.73
C PRO A 443 15.00 6.03 -16.52
N ASP A 444 15.11 4.76 -16.15
CA ASP A 444 14.39 4.16 -15.00
C ASP A 444 14.52 5.01 -13.73
N GLN A 445 15.74 5.49 -13.44
CA GLN A 445 15.99 6.37 -12.29
C GLN A 445 15.17 7.66 -12.31
N THR A 446 14.99 8.26 -13.48
CA THR A 446 14.18 9.48 -13.63
C THR A 446 12.71 9.15 -13.42
N ARG A 447 12.22 8.03 -14.00
CA ARG A 447 10.85 7.54 -13.83
C ARG A 447 10.53 7.25 -12.36
N ASP A 448 11.42 6.54 -11.67
CA ASP A 448 11.30 6.26 -10.23
C ASP A 448 11.28 7.53 -9.39
N SER A 449 12.13 8.53 -9.73
CA SER A 449 12.22 9.77 -8.97
C SER A 449 10.99 10.68 -9.11
N ILE A 450 10.22 10.54 -10.19
CA ILE A 450 8.95 11.25 -10.38
C ILE A 450 7.72 10.38 -10.03
N GLY A 451 7.92 9.13 -9.59
CA GLY A 451 6.83 8.19 -9.31
C GLY A 451 6.04 7.75 -10.56
N LEU A 452 6.67 7.75 -11.74
CA LEU A 452 6.03 7.36 -13.01
C LEU A 452 6.27 5.89 -13.32
N SER A 453 5.21 5.09 -13.38
CA SER A 453 5.25 3.72 -13.90
C SER A 453 4.65 3.66 -15.31
N VAL A 454 5.14 2.73 -16.13
CA VAL A 454 4.67 2.51 -17.50
C VAL A 454 4.49 1.03 -17.74
N SER A 455 3.31 0.63 -18.21
CA SER A 455 2.99 -0.76 -18.56
C SER A 455 2.32 -0.85 -19.93
N SER A 456 2.57 -1.93 -20.66
CA SER A 456 1.89 -2.21 -21.92
C SER A 456 0.60 -2.98 -21.62
N VAL A 457 -0.56 -2.43 -22.00
CA VAL A 457 -1.87 -3.06 -21.76
C VAL A 457 -2.48 -3.67 -23.01
N ALA A 458 -2.03 -3.24 -24.19
CA ALA A 458 -2.39 -3.81 -25.49
C ALA A 458 -1.28 -3.50 -26.51
N PRO A 459 -1.24 -4.16 -27.68
CA PRO A 459 -0.30 -3.80 -28.74
C PRO A 459 -0.42 -2.31 -29.08
N ARG A 460 0.68 -1.56 -28.86
CA ARG A 460 0.74 -0.10 -29.05
C ARG A 460 -0.19 0.69 -28.12
N THR A 461 -0.47 0.21 -26.92
CA THR A 461 -1.17 1.00 -25.91
C THR A 461 -0.41 0.91 -24.60
N LEU A 462 0.03 2.06 -24.12
CA LEU A 462 0.76 2.22 -22.87
C LEU A 462 -0.18 2.80 -21.83
N LEU A 463 -0.16 2.19 -20.65
CA LEU A 463 -0.76 2.72 -19.43
C LEU A 463 0.35 3.36 -18.60
N TYR A 464 0.20 4.65 -18.36
CA TYR A 464 1.04 5.39 -17.44
C TYR A 464 0.35 5.48 -16.10
N SER A 465 1.11 5.42 -15.01
CA SER A 465 0.61 5.66 -13.67
C SER A 465 1.54 6.62 -12.94
N LEU A 466 0.98 7.59 -12.23
CA LEU A 466 1.71 8.62 -11.50
C LEU A 466 1.09 8.79 -10.10
N ASP A 467 1.92 8.73 -9.06
CA ASP A 467 1.48 9.07 -7.70
C ASP A 467 1.14 10.56 -7.63
N VAL A 468 -0.06 10.88 -7.15
CA VAL A 468 -0.55 12.26 -7.04
C VAL A 468 -1.20 12.55 -5.70
N GLN A 469 -1.01 13.76 -5.20
CA GLN A 469 -1.78 14.30 -4.10
C GLN A 469 -3.13 14.80 -4.63
N LEU A 470 -4.20 14.16 -4.18
CA LEU A 470 -5.57 14.53 -4.52
C LEU A 470 -6.19 15.28 -3.34
N ALA A 471 -6.58 16.53 -3.54
CA ALA A 471 -7.38 17.28 -2.59
C ALA A 471 -8.81 17.46 -3.12
N GLY A 472 -9.80 17.14 -2.30
CA GLY A 472 -11.24 17.26 -2.58
C GLY A 472 -11.96 17.82 -1.36
N LEU A 473 -12.90 18.75 -1.57
CA LEU A 473 -13.91 19.27 -0.62
C LEU A 473 -13.50 19.37 0.87
N GLY A 474 -12.24 19.72 1.16
CA GLY A 474 -11.69 19.93 2.51
C GLY A 474 -10.68 18.89 2.99
N GLN A 475 -10.44 17.80 2.25
CA GLN A 475 -9.52 16.72 2.63
C GLN A 475 -8.50 16.40 1.54
N GLN A 476 -7.43 15.72 1.94
CA GLN A 476 -6.36 15.29 1.04
C GLN A 476 -6.13 13.78 1.17
N THR A 477 -5.90 13.13 0.03
CA THR A 477 -5.49 11.72 -0.04
C THR A 477 -4.37 11.57 -1.05
N LEU A 478 -3.65 10.47 -0.93
CA LEU A 478 -2.81 9.97 -2.00
C LEU A 478 -3.65 9.16 -2.99
N ALA A 479 -3.43 9.37 -4.28
CA ALA A 479 -4.03 8.58 -5.35
C ALA A 479 -2.98 8.23 -6.40
N VAL A 480 -3.23 7.18 -7.17
CA VAL A 480 -2.43 6.87 -8.37
C VAL A 480 -3.26 7.28 -9.57
N ALA A 481 -2.80 8.30 -10.30
CA ALA A 481 -3.43 8.76 -11.53
C ALA A 481 -2.95 7.93 -12.71
N THR A 482 -3.87 7.44 -13.54
CA THR A 482 -3.53 6.70 -14.75
C THR A 482 -4.03 7.37 -16.01
N TRP A 483 -3.34 7.18 -17.14
CA TRP A 483 -3.86 7.55 -18.46
C TRP A 483 -3.30 6.61 -19.53
N LEU A 484 -4.05 6.48 -20.62
CA LEU A 484 -3.66 5.69 -21.77
C LEU A 484 -3.03 6.58 -22.83
N GLU A 485 -1.95 6.12 -23.44
CA GLU A 485 -1.49 6.65 -24.73
C GLU A 485 -1.37 5.53 -25.75
N THR A 486 -1.89 5.81 -26.94
CA THR A 486 -1.59 5.04 -28.15
C THR A 486 -0.55 5.86 -28.92
N PRO A 487 0.66 5.33 -29.22
CA PRO A 487 1.60 6.00 -30.10
C PRO A 487 0.89 6.33 -31.42
N MET A 488 0.74 7.61 -31.71
CA MET A 488 -0.09 8.08 -32.82
C MET A 488 0.40 7.51 -34.15
N ARG A 489 -0.51 6.89 -34.92
CA ARG A 489 -0.59 7.18 -36.36
C ARG A 489 -1.45 8.43 -36.47
N THR A 490 -0.85 9.47 -37.03
CA THR A 490 -1.44 10.79 -37.36
C THR A 490 -2.91 10.70 -37.82
N GLY A 491 -3.85 11.24 -37.05
CA GLY A 491 -5.19 11.56 -37.54
C GLY A 491 -6.36 11.39 -36.57
N ASP A 492 -6.39 10.30 -35.78
CA ASP A 492 -7.53 10.02 -34.92
C ASP A 492 -7.29 10.53 -33.50
N ASN A 493 -7.92 11.68 -33.18
CA ASN A 493 -7.88 12.29 -31.85
C ASN A 493 -8.60 11.39 -30.82
N LEU A 494 -7.85 10.45 -30.24
CA LEU A 494 -8.25 9.64 -29.08
C LEU A 494 -8.65 10.50 -27.86
N ASP A 495 -8.22 11.77 -27.80
CA ASP A 495 -8.49 12.73 -26.71
C ASP A 495 -9.97 13.13 -26.55
N LYS A 496 -10.85 12.83 -27.51
CA LYS A 496 -12.27 13.27 -27.47
C LYS A 496 -13.22 12.37 -26.66
N SER A 497 -12.79 11.18 -26.21
CA SER A 497 -13.71 10.21 -25.57
C SER A 497 -13.80 10.29 -24.04
N LEU A 498 -12.88 11.00 -23.38
CA LEU A 498 -12.98 11.26 -21.94
C LEU A 498 -13.52 12.68 -21.72
N PRO A 499 -14.45 12.89 -20.78
CA PRO A 499 -14.88 14.23 -20.38
C PRO A 499 -13.65 15.05 -19.91
N HIS A 500 -13.73 16.37 -20.08
CA HIS A 500 -12.60 17.31 -20.23
C HIS A 500 -11.29 16.97 -19.49
N ASP A 501 -11.29 16.71 -18.17
CA ASP A 501 -10.06 16.42 -17.43
C ASP A 501 -9.82 14.94 -17.11
N GLY A 502 -10.87 14.10 -17.15
CA GLY A 502 -10.80 12.67 -16.82
C GLY A 502 -11.99 12.18 -15.99
N ARG A 503 -11.80 11.02 -15.36
CA ARG A 503 -12.76 10.33 -14.50
C ARG A 503 -12.14 9.97 -13.15
N ILE A 504 -12.97 9.94 -12.12
CA ILE A 504 -12.58 9.53 -10.77
C ILE A 504 -13.57 8.51 -10.22
N ALA A 505 -13.05 7.42 -9.65
CA ALA A 505 -13.87 6.47 -8.92
C ALA A 505 -14.25 7.09 -7.57
N LEU A 506 -15.50 6.90 -7.13
CA LEU A 506 -15.97 7.41 -5.84
C LEU A 506 -15.09 6.93 -4.68
N ALA A 507 -14.58 5.70 -4.77
CA ALA A 507 -13.66 5.14 -3.78
C ALA A 507 -12.40 6.01 -3.59
N MET A 508 -11.94 6.73 -4.62
CA MET A 508 -10.71 7.52 -4.58
C MET A 508 -10.86 8.94 -4.04
N LEU A 509 -12.08 9.44 -3.94
CA LEU A 509 -12.35 10.75 -3.34
C LEU A 509 -11.92 10.77 -1.86
N PRO A 510 -11.22 11.80 -1.34
CA PRO A 510 -10.69 11.76 0.02
C PRO A 510 -11.79 11.76 1.11
N GLU A 511 -13.00 12.18 0.76
CA GLU A 511 -14.11 12.34 1.68
C GLU A 511 -14.54 11.00 2.27
N ALA A 512 -14.65 10.97 3.60
CA ALA A 512 -15.07 9.79 4.33
C ALA A 512 -16.53 9.39 4.08
N ARG A 513 -17.43 10.38 3.93
CA ARG A 513 -18.85 10.17 3.66
C ARG A 513 -19.28 10.93 2.42
N LEU A 514 -19.78 10.19 1.43
CA LEU A 514 -20.20 10.73 0.14
C LEU A 514 -21.65 10.37 -0.12
N ARG A 515 -22.47 11.36 -0.49
CA ARG A 515 -23.83 11.16 -0.98
C ARG A 515 -23.90 11.52 -2.45
N LEU A 516 -24.00 10.52 -3.31
CA LEU A 516 -24.31 10.70 -4.72
C LEU A 516 -25.82 10.83 -4.90
N ALA A 517 -26.29 11.98 -5.37
CA ALA A 517 -27.66 12.17 -5.80
C ALA A 517 -27.89 11.42 -7.13
N LEU A 518 -28.81 10.46 -7.10
CA LEU A 518 -29.23 9.69 -8.28
C LEU A 518 -30.47 10.32 -8.93
N GLY A 519 -31.25 11.11 -8.18
CA GLY A 519 -32.46 11.76 -8.68
C GLY A 519 -33.08 12.67 -7.60
N PRO A 520 -34.23 13.29 -7.87
CA PRO A 520 -34.93 14.08 -6.86
C PRO A 520 -35.30 13.22 -5.66
N ALA A 521 -35.12 13.75 -4.45
CA ALA A 521 -35.55 13.07 -3.24
C ALA A 521 -37.09 12.93 -3.26
N PRO A 522 -37.64 11.75 -2.90
CA PRO A 522 -39.08 11.60 -2.78
C PRO A 522 -39.60 12.52 -1.66
N ALA A 523 -40.87 12.92 -1.75
CA ALA A 523 -41.55 13.58 -0.63
C ALA A 523 -41.46 12.68 0.61
N ALA A 524 -41.23 13.29 1.78
CA ALA A 524 -40.94 12.57 3.03
C ALA A 524 -41.89 11.37 3.24
N GLY A 525 -41.34 10.16 3.21
CA GLY A 525 -42.08 8.90 3.28
C GLY A 525 -41.16 7.70 3.49
N GLY A 526 -41.69 6.60 4.03
CA GLY A 526 -40.94 5.41 4.43
C GLY A 526 -40.26 4.71 3.25
N GLY A 527 -38.98 5.00 3.05
CA GLY A 527 -38.12 4.29 2.11
C GLY A 527 -37.49 3.05 2.75
N THR A 528 -37.17 2.05 1.92
CA THR A 528 -36.32 0.92 2.32
C THR A 528 -34.90 1.16 1.85
N ASP A 529 -33.97 1.24 2.79
CA ASP A 529 -32.55 1.35 2.51
C ASP A 529 -31.96 -0.04 2.20
N LEU A 530 -31.19 -0.13 1.12
CA LEU A 530 -30.33 -1.28 0.86
C LEU A 530 -28.92 -0.95 1.37
N VAL A 531 -28.59 -1.46 2.55
CA VAL A 531 -27.27 -1.31 3.17
C VAL A 531 -26.41 -2.51 2.79
N LEU A 532 -25.28 -2.26 2.16
CA LEU A 532 -24.36 -3.31 1.73
C LEU A 532 -22.95 -3.01 2.29
N PRO A 533 -22.29 -3.98 2.94
CA PRO A 533 -20.91 -3.84 3.35
C PRO A 533 -19.99 -3.60 2.14
N ILE A 534 -19.13 -2.59 2.19
CA ILE A 534 -18.12 -2.31 1.15
C ILE A 534 -17.12 -3.47 1.10
N ALA A 535 -16.92 -4.02 -0.09
CA ALA A 535 -15.93 -5.05 -0.34
C ALA A 535 -14.52 -4.50 -0.09
N ASP A 536 -13.67 -5.26 0.62
CA ASP A 536 -12.22 -4.94 0.72
C ASP A 536 -11.56 -4.95 -0.67
N ARG A 537 -12.14 -5.76 -1.56
CA ARG A 537 -11.87 -5.86 -3.00
C ARG A 537 -12.80 -4.96 -3.79
N SER A 538 -12.85 -3.66 -3.48
CA SER A 538 -13.26 -2.69 -4.50
C SER A 538 -12.18 -2.73 -5.58
N HIS A 539 -12.29 -3.70 -6.49
CA HIS A 539 -11.46 -3.77 -7.69
C HIS A 539 -11.72 -2.48 -8.46
N ASP A 540 -10.64 -1.77 -8.74
CA ASP A 540 -10.30 -1.18 -10.02
C ASP A 540 -11.32 -0.31 -10.79
N GLN A 541 -12.60 -0.18 -10.45
CA GLN A 541 -13.61 0.44 -11.35
C GLN A 541 -14.78 1.08 -10.61
N SER A 542 -15.22 0.58 -9.45
CA SER A 542 -16.34 1.15 -8.69
C SER A 542 -16.36 0.76 -7.20
N VAL A 543 -17.16 1.46 -6.41
CA VAL A 543 -17.44 1.09 -5.02
C VAL A 543 -18.36 -0.12 -5.06
N MET A 544 -17.88 -1.27 -4.59
CA MET A 544 -18.62 -2.52 -4.56
C MET A 544 -19.09 -2.81 -3.15
N GLY A 545 -20.36 -3.14 -2.98
CA GLY A 545 -20.84 -3.86 -1.80
C GLY A 545 -20.74 -5.35 -1.96
N VAL A 546 -20.88 -6.06 -0.84
CA VAL A 546 -20.97 -7.52 -0.79
C VAL A 546 -22.32 -7.90 -0.21
N THR A 547 -22.95 -8.91 -0.78
CA THR A 547 -24.13 -9.56 -0.21
C THR A 547 -24.11 -11.05 -0.51
N THR A 548 -25.12 -11.75 -0.02
CA THR A 548 -25.35 -13.17 -0.32
C THR A 548 -26.76 -13.31 -0.87
N VAL A 549 -26.94 -14.23 -1.82
CA VAL A 549 -28.27 -14.60 -2.34
C VAL A 549 -28.36 -16.14 -2.36
N PRO A 550 -29.55 -16.75 -2.31
CA PRO A 550 -29.68 -18.20 -2.27
C PRO A 550 -28.88 -18.89 -3.39
N GLY A 551 -27.92 -19.73 -3.01
CA GLY A 551 -27.04 -20.46 -3.95
C GLY A 551 -25.79 -19.70 -4.42
N ILE A 552 -25.57 -18.47 -3.94
CA ILE A 552 -24.37 -17.65 -4.19
C ILE A 552 -23.86 -17.07 -2.85
N ASP A 553 -22.74 -17.60 -2.38
CA ASP A 553 -22.16 -17.24 -1.08
C ASP A 553 -21.58 -15.82 -1.04
N VAL A 554 -21.12 -15.29 -2.19
CA VAL A 554 -20.57 -13.95 -2.31
C VAL A 554 -21.03 -13.34 -3.64
N LEU A 555 -21.80 -12.27 -3.55
CA LEU A 555 -22.22 -11.43 -4.68
C LEU A 555 -21.69 -10.02 -4.46
N PHE A 556 -20.84 -9.55 -5.37
CA PHE A 556 -20.38 -8.18 -5.41
C PHE A 556 -21.40 -7.32 -6.16
N VAL A 557 -21.86 -6.23 -5.53
CA VAL A 557 -22.88 -5.34 -6.10
C VAL A 557 -22.30 -3.93 -6.20
N GLY A 558 -22.15 -3.42 -7.41
CA GLY A 558 -21.64 -2.07 -7.69
C GLY A 558 -22.65 -1.16 -8.38
N VAL A 559 -22.29 0.12 -8.53
CA VAL A 559 -23.03 1.06 -9.39
C VAL A 559 -22.23 1.33 -10.65
N GLU A 560 -22.90 1.19 -11.78
CA GLU A 560 -22.36 1.59 -13.08
C GLU A 560 -22.68 3.07 -13.28
N LEU A 561 -21.67 3.92 -13.07
CA LEU A 561 -21.73 5.39 -13.25
C LEU A 561 -21.38 5.81 -14.70
N GLY A 562 -21.23 4.84 -15.60
CA GLY A 562 -20.78 5.03 -16.97
C GLY A 562 -21.89 5.31 -17.97
N GLU A 563 -21.82 4.65 -19.13
CA GLU A 563 -22.79 4.83 -20.21
C GLU A 563 -24.21 4.41 -19.76
N PRO A 564 -25.27 5.01 -20.33
CA PRO A 564 -26.65 4.70 -19.98
C PRO A 564 -27.03 3.31 -20.51
N VAL A 565 -26.63 2.27 -19.79
CA VAL A 565 -27.12 0.91 -20.00
C VAL A 565 -28.49 0.79 -19.34
N THR A 566 -29.46 0.23 -20.06
CA THR A 566 -30.87 0.14 -19.61
C THR A 566 -31.15 -1.05 -18.71
N ALA A 567 -30.23 -2.01 -18.60
CA ALA A 567 -30.36 -3.20 -17.76
C ALA A 567 -29.08 -3.43 -16.92
N PRO A 568 -29.18 -4.08 -15.76
CA PRO A 568 -28.03 -4.49 -14.95
C PRO A 568 -26.98 -5.22 -15.76
N LEU A 569 -25.72 -5.03 -15.39
CA LEU A 569 -24.59 -5.73 -15.99
C LEU A 569 -24.09 -6.79 -15.00
N ALA A 570 -23.92 -8.02 -15.46
CA ALA A 570 -23.40 -9.11 -14.66
C ALA A 570 -22.12 -9.67 -15.28
N SER A 571 -21.23 -10.15 -14.43
CA SER A 571 -20.09 -10.93 -14.90
C SER A 571 -20.53 -12.27 -15.51
N MET A 572 -19.66 -12.87 -16.30
CA MET A 572 -19.94 -14.16 -16.93
C MET A 572 -20.18 -15.26 -15.90
N ALA A 573 -19.39 -15.29 -14.83
CA ALA A 573 -19.56 -16.26 -13.74
C ALA A 573 -20.93 -16.10 -13.06
N LEU A 574 -21.34 -14.86 -12.75
CA LEU A 574 -22.66 -14.60 -12.17
C LEU A 574 -23.78 -15.02 -13.12
N GLY A 575 -23.72 -14.61 -14.40
CA GLY A 575 -24.75 -14.93 -15.37
C GLY A 575 -25.00 -16.44 -15.52
N GLN A 576 -23.95 -17.26 -15.45
CA GLN A 576 -24.11 -18.71 -15.49
C GLN A 576 -24.70 -19.31 -14.21
N ASP A 577 -24.28 -18.83 -13.04
CA ASP A 577 -24.90 -19.24 -11.79
C ASP A 577 -26.39 -18.84 -11.75
N LEU A 578 -26.74 -17.67 -12.30
CA LEU A 578 -28.12 -17.24 -12.41
C LEU A 578 -28.94 -18.14 -13.34
N VAL A 579 -28.43 -18.55 -14.50
CA VAL A 579 -29.12 -19.53 -15.36
C VAL A 579 -29.39 -20.83 -14.61
N ARG A 580 -28.42 -21.31 -13.82
CA ARG A 580 -28.53 -22.56 -13.05
C ARG A 580 -29.55 -22.45 -11.91
N LEU A 581 -29.54 -21.34 -11.17
CA LEU A 581 -30.32 -21.16 -9.95
C LEU A 581 -31.73 -20.59 -10.23
N HIS A 582 -31.86 -19.73 -11.22
CA HIS A 582 -33.08 -18.97 -11.53
C HIS A 582 -33.71 -19.35 -12.87
N GLY A 583 -33.10 -20.28 -13.62
CA GLY A 583 -33.42 -20.52 -15.01
C GLY A 583 -33.09 -19.30 -15.88
N GLY A 584 -33.41 -19.38 -17.16
CA GLY A 584 -33.35 -18.22 -18.04
C GLY A 584 -33.04 -18.56 -19.48
N ARG A 585 -33.17 -17.55 -20.35
CA ARG A 585 -32.91 -17.64 -21.78
C ARG A 585 -31.97 -16.52 -22.19
N TRP A 586 -30.99 -16.88 -23.00
CA TRP A 586 -30.09 -15.94 -23.66
C TRP A 586 -30.78 -15.39 -24.91
N ALA A 587 -30.85 -14.07 -25.05
CA ALA A 587 -31.35 -13.44 -26.27
C ALA A 587 -30.23 -13.22 -27.31
N GLU A 588 -30.62 -13.18 -28.58
CA GLU A 588 -29.84 -12.57 -29.67
C GLU A 588 -30.50 -11.22 -30.00
N PRO A 589 -29.76 -10.13 -30.25
CA PRO A 589 -28.34 -10.07 -30.62
C PRO A 589 -27.36 -9.81 -29.45
N ARG A 590 -26.08 -10.08 -29.70
CA ARG A 590 -24.96 -9.65 -28.84
C ARG A 590 -24.78 -8.13 -28.95
N GLN A 591 -24.69 -7.44 -27.81
CA GLN A 591 -24.30 -6.04 -27.78
C GLN A 591 -22.78 -5.95 -27.57
N SER A 592 -22.13 -4.99 -28.22
CA SER A 592 -20.73 -4.67 -27.93
C SER A 592 -20.56 -3.19 -27.71
N TRP A 593 -19.84 -2.82 -26.66
CA TRP A 593 -19.42 -1.45 -26.38
C TRP A 593 -17.94 -1.43 -25.98
N ARG A 594 -17.36 -0.24 -25.94
CA ARG A 594 -16.00 -0.05 -25.43
C ARG A 594 -16.10 0.64 -24.08
N ASN A 595 -15.46 0.09 -23.07
CA ASN A 595 -15.38 0.73 -21.75
C ASN A 595 -14.33 1.86 -21.74
N ALA A 596 -14.14 2.51 -20.58
CA ALA A 596 -13.23 3.65 -20.45
C ALA A 596 -11.77 3.33 -20.83
N ASP A 597 -11.30 2.12 -20.53
CA ASP A 597 -9.99 1.61 -20.95
C ASP A 597 -9.99 0.97 -22.36
N ARG A 598 -11.06 1.20 -23.13
CA ARG A 598 -11.28 0.79 -24.52
C ARG A 598 -11.21 -0.71 -24.82
N ARG A 599 -11.30 -1.56 -23.79
CA ARG A 599 -11.55 -2.99 -23.97
C ARG A 599 -12.92 -3.15 -24.62
N LEU A 600 -12.95 -3.96 -25.68
CA LEU A 600 -14.21 -4.33 -26.31
C LEU A 600 -14.94 -5.26 -25.36
N ARG A 601 -15.99 -4.76 -24.71
CA ARG A 601 -16.92 -5.57 -23.93
C ARG A 601 -17.98 -6.08 -24.88
N ARG A 602 -18.18 -7.39 -24.87
CA ARG A 602 -19.32 -8.04 -25.50
C ARG A 602 -20.24 -8.45 -24.37
N ALA A 603 -21.55 -8.28 -24.53
CA ALA A 603 -22.50 -8.84 -23.59
C ALA A 603 -23.69 -9.45 -24.31
N ARG A 604 -24.36 -10.35 -23.60
CA ARG A 604 -25.58 -11.00 -24.03
C ARG A 604 -26.66 -10.78 -23.01
N LEU A 605 -27.86 -10.43 -23.46
CA LEU A 605 -29.00 -10.27 -22.57
C LEU A 605 -29.42 -11.66 -22.07
N LEU A 606 -29.56 -11.76 -20.76
CA LEU A 606 -30.08 -12.91 -20.06
C LEU A 606 -31.42 -12.52 -19.41
N THR A 607 -32.49 -13.18 -19.82
CA THR A 607 -33.81 -13.08 -19.20
C THR A 607 -33.99 -14.25 -18.25
N LEU A 608 -34.12 -13.97 -16.95
CA LEU A 608 -34.30 -14.98 -15.91
C LEU A 608 -35.74 -15.49 -15.86
N ALA A 609 -35.92 -16.78 -15.59
CA ALA A 609 -37.27 -17.33 -15.39
C ALA A 609 -37.84 -16.93 -14.02
N THR A 610 -36.97 -16.86 -13.00
CA THR A 610 -37.28 -16.29 -11.68
C THR A 610 -36.41 -15.05 -11.44
N PRO A 611 -36.97 -13.88 -11.10
CA PRO A 611 -36.17 -12.68 -10.90
C PRO A 611 -35.10 -12.86 -9.81
N LEU A 612 -33.92 -12.29 -10.03
CA LEU A 612 -32.91 -12.15 -8.99
C LEU A 612 -33.35 -11.04 -8.02
N VAL A 613 -33.41 -11.36 -6.73
CA VAL A 613 -33.80 -10.41 -5.68
C VAL A 613 -32.57 -10.00 -4.88
N VAL A 614 -32.26 -8.70 -4.88
CA VAL A 614 -31.16 -8.10 -4.10
C VAL A 614 -31.72 -6.94 -3.28
N GLY A 615 -32.09 -7.23 -2.04
CA GLY A 615 -32.84 -6.28 -1.20
C GLY A 615 -34.14 -5.85 -1.87
N PRO A 616 -34.38 -4.54 -2.12
CA PRO A 616 -35.59 -4.06 -2.79
C PRO A 616 -35.57 -4.27 -4.32
N LEU A 617 -34.45 -4.70 -4.91
CA LEU A 617 -34.32 -4.83 -6.35
C LEU A 617 -34.81 -6.18 -6.84
N ARG A 618 -35.64 -6.17 -7.89
CA ARG A 618 -36.08 -7.35 -8.62
C ARG A 618 -35.60 -7.26 -10.06
N LEU A 619 -34.68 -8.14 -10.45
CA LEU A 619 -34.00 -8.11 -11.74
C LEU A 619 -34.40 -9.34 -12.55
N SER A 620 -35.20 -9.13 -13.60
CA SER A 620 -35.61 -10.21 -14.51
C SER A 620 -34.73 -10.27 -15.76
N GLU A 621 -34.03 -9.17 -16.07
CA GLU A 621 -33.18 -9.05 -17.24
C GLU A 621 -31.85 -8.44 -16.84
N LEU A 622 -30.77 -8.95 -17.43
CA LEU A 622 -29.42 -8.45 -17.21
C LEU A 622 -28.52 -8.73 -18.41
N TRP A 623 -27.64 -7.78 -18.74
CA TRP A 623 -26.56 -8.00 -19.67
C TRP A 623 -25.46 -8.79 -18.99
N VAL A 624 -25.01 -9.90 -19.58
CA VAL A 624 -23.88 -10.68 -19.07
C VAL A 624 -22.68 -10.47 -19.96
N GLU A 625 -21.59 -9.99 -19.37
CA GLU A 625 -20.33 -9.80 -20.06
C GLU A 625 -19.74 -11.12 -20.56
N GLN A 626 -19.19 -11.07 -21.77
CA GLN A 626 -18.46 -12.15 -22.41
C GLN A 626 -17.00 -11.75 -22.53
N GLU A 627 -16.15 -12.42 -21.76
CA GLU A 627 -14.70 -12.28 -21.87
C GLU A 627 -14.17 -13.36 -22.82
N PRO A 628 -13.54 -13.01 -23.96
CA PRO A 628 -13.13 -13.99 -24.98
C PRO A 628 -12.18 -15.08 -24.45
N LEU A 629 -11.29 -14.71 -23.52
CA LEU A 629 -10.39 -15.65 -22.86
C LEU A 629 -11.16 -16.72 -22.08
N LEU A 630 -12.29 -16.34 -21.47
CA LEU A 630 -13.10 -17.25 -20.69
C LEU A 630 -13.97 -18.14 -21.57
N GLU A 631 -14.47 -17.62 -22.70
CA GLU A 631 -15.12 -18.47 -23.71
C GLU A 631 -14.15 -19.56 -24.20
N GLN A 632 -12.88 -19.21 -24.41
CA GLN A 632 -11.83 -20.15 -24.80
C GLN A 632 -11.55 -21.19 -23.69
N MET A 633 -11.40 -20.75 -22.43
CA MET A 633 -11.17 -21.65 -21.29
C MET A 633 -12.36 -22.60 -21.05
N ALA A 634 -13.59 -22.10 -21.18
CA ALA A 634 -14.81 -22.86 -21.04
C ALA A 634 -14.92 -23.96 -22.11
N GLY A 635 -14.55 -23.62 -23.36
CA GLY A 635 -14.50 -24.57 -24.47
C GLY A 635 -13.44 -25.67 -24.28
N GLN A 636 -12.31 -25.36 -23.62
CA GLN A 636 -11.22 -26.31 -23.41
C GLN A 636 -11.42 -27.26 -22.22
N ARG A 637 -12.11 -26.83 -21.15
CA ARG A 637 -12.20 -27.62 -19.90
C ARG A 637 -13.44 -28.52 -19.76
N HIS A 638 -14.29 -28.65 -20.79
CA HIS A 638 -15.58 -29.35 -20.70
C HIS A 638 -16.38 -28.96 -19.44
N TRP A 639 -16.35 -27.68 -19.04
CA TRP A 639 -17.14 -27.24 -17.90
C TRP A 639 -18.61 -27.47 -18.22
N SER A 640 -19.21 -28.42 -17.49
CA SER A 640 -20.61 -28.75 -17.70
C SER A 640 -21.44 -27.49 -17.45
N ARG A 641 -22.40 -27.19 -18.32
CA ARG A 641 -23.30 -26.03 -18.19
C ARG A 641 -24.08 -26.00 -16.86
N LEU A 642 -24.03 -27.09 -16.09
CA LEU A 642 -24.73 -27.29 -14.84
C LEU A 642 -23.81 -27.24 -13.60
N ALA A 643 -22.48 -27.24 -13.79
CA ALA A 643 -21.55 -27.12 -12.68
C ALA A 643 -21.43 -25.65 -12.26
N PRO A 644 -21.31 -25.36 -10.95
CA PRO A 644 -21.02 -24.01 -10.49
C PRO A 644 -19.68 -23.56 -11.08
N TRP A 645 -19.64 -22.32 -11.55
CA TRP A 645 -18.42 -21.76 -12.10
C TRP A 645 -17.40 -21.57 -10.97
N PRO A 646 -16.13 -21.98 -11.16
CA PRO A 646 -15.12 -21.77 -10.14
C PRO A 646 -14.92 -20.28 -9.91
N ASP A 647 -14.92 -19.88 -8.64
CA ASP A 647 -14.62 -18.51 -8.24
C ASP A 647 -13.14 -18.23 -8.52
N MET A 648 -12.85 -17.57 -9.65
CA MET A 648 -11.49 -17.26 -10.07
C MET A 648 -11.23 -15.77 -9.83
N LYS A 649 -10.46 -15.53 -8.78
CA LYS A 649 -10.35 -14.25 -8.11
C LYS A 649 -9.32 -13.33 -8.75
N GLY A 650 -9.58 -12.02 -8.74
CA GLY A 650 -8.68 -11.02 -9.34
C GLY A 650 -8.68 -11.01 -10.87
N ILE A 651 -9.56 -11.78 -11.51
CA ILE A 651 -9.79 -11.73 -12.95
C ILE A 651 -11.17 -11.14 -13.17
N ALA A 652 -11.22 -9.95 -13.77
CA ALA A 652 -12.46 -9.32 -14.18
C ALA A 652 -13.31 -10.31 -15.01
N GLY A 653 -14.62 -10.30 -14.80
CA GLY A 653 -15.55 -11.22 -15.48
C GLY A 653 -15.67 -12.62 -14.86
N LEU A 654 -14.81 -12.99 -13.90
CA LEU A 654 -14.85 -14.28 -13.20
C LEU A 654 -15.32 -14.24 -11.75
N GLU A 655 -15.28 -13.07 -11.13
CA GLU A 655 -15.93 -12.85 -9.83
C GLU A 655 -17.44 -12.65 -10.04
N ARG A 656 -18.26 -13.03 -9.07
CA ARG A 656 -19.73 -12.87 -9.14
C ARG A 656 -20.10 -11.41 -8.91
N GLU A 657 -20.13 -10.66 -10.00
CA GLU A 657 -20.27 -9.22 -9.99
C GLU A 657 -21.58 -8.81 -10.66
N LEU A 658 -22.33 -7.94 -9.99
CA LEU A 658 -23.55 -7.30 -10.47
C LEU A 658 -23.34 -5.79 -10.40
N ARG A 659 -23.38 -5.10 -11.54
CA ARG A 659 -23.34 -3.64 -11.61
C ARG A 659 -24.70 -3.12 -11.99
N LEU A 660 -25.12 -2.09 -11.27
CA LEU A 660 -26.44 -1.52 -11.39
C LEU A 660 -26.31 -0.13 -12.05
N PRO A 661 -26.76 0.04 -13.30
CA PRO A 661 -26.81 1.35 -13.94
C PRO A 661 -27.74 2.31 -13.21
N VAL A 662 -27.40 3.58 -13.26
CA VAL A 662 -28.18 4.65 -12.62
C VAL A 662 -29.64 4.67 -13.07
N PRO A 663 -29.99 4.50 -14.37
CA PRO A 663 -31.38 4.39 -14.79
C PRO A 663 -32.14 3.24 -14.12
N VAL A 664 -31.49 2.09 -13.90
CA VAL A 664 -32.08 0.95 -13.19
C VAL A 664 -32.30 1.29 -11.71
N LEU A 665 -31.36 1.99 -11.09
CA LEU A 665 -31.51 2.45 -9.70
C LEU A 665 -32.66 3.46 -9.57
N GLN A 666 -32.75 4.42 -10.47
CA GLN A 666 -33.81 5.43 -10.52
C GLN A 666 -35.18 4.79 -10.75
N ALA A 667 -35.29 3.85 -11.70
CA ALA A 667 -36.52 3.11 -11.98
C ALA A 667 -37.00 2.29 -10.76
N ALA A 668 -36.06 1.83 -9.94
CA ALA A 668 -36.37 1.18 -8.66
C ALA A 668 -36.72 2.17 -7.52
N GLY A 669 -36.95 3.45 -7.83
CA GLY A 669 -37.32 4.49 -6.86
C GLY A 669 -36.16 5.06 -6.05
N CYS A 670 -34.92 4.84 -6.49
CA CYS A 670 -33.76 5.18 -5.69
C CYS A 670 -33.15 6.52 -6.08
N HIS A 671 -32.99 7.38 -5.07
CA HIS A 671 -32.73 8.80 -5.26
C HIS A 671 -31.36 9.21 -4.73
N ALA A 672 -30.75 8.39 -3.86
CA ALA A 672 -29.41 8.66 -3.36
C ALA A 672 -28.63 7.37 -3.14
N LEU A 673 -27.32 7.51 -3.31
CA LEU A 673 -26.36 6.56 -2.82
C LEU A 673 -25.47 7.22 -1.77
N VAL A 674 -25.41 6.67 -0.57
CA VAL A 674 -24.50 7.12 0.50
C VAL A 674 -23.37 6.12 0.64
N MET A 675 -22.13 6.53 0.49
CA MET A 675 -20.95 5.75 0.83
C MET A 675 -20.36 6.25 2.13
N ASP A 676 -20.30 5.38 3.13
CA ASP A 676 -19.62 5.57 4.40
C ASP A 676 -18.36 4.70 4.41
N LYS A 677 -17.21 5.28 4.00
CA LYS A 677 -15.93 4.53 3.94
C LYS A 677 -15.49 4.10 5.33
N PRO A 678 -15.57 4.97 6.36
CA PRO A 678 -15.43 4.55 7.74
C PRO A 678 -16.39 3.41 8.08
N GLY A 679 -17.70 3.58 7.92
CA GLY A 679 -18.66 2.53 8.27
C GLY A 679 -18.59 1.25 7.43
N ARG A 680 -17.69 1.19 6.42
CA ARG A 680 -17.65 0.16 5.37
C ARG A 680 -19.04 -0.17 4.84
N ALA A 681 -19.86 0.84 4.64
CA ALA A 681 -21.21 0.64 4.15
C ALA A 681 -21.42 1.55 2.97
N TRP A 682 -22.08 1.04 1.94
CA TRP A 682 -22.76 1.90 1.00
C TRP A 682 -24.26 1.59 1.10
N THR A 683 -25.02 2.65 1.34
CA THR A 683 -26.45 2.62 1.58
C THR A 683 -27.14 3.24 0.39
N LYS A 684 -27.92 2.43 -0.31
CA LYS A 684 -28.78 2.90 -1.37
C LYS A 684 -30.13 3.28 -0.78
N ARG A 685 -30.48 4.57 -0.89
CA ARG A 685 -31.75 5.10 -0.38
C ARG A 685 -32.80 5.04 -1.49
N CYS A 686 -33.80 4.20 -1.29
CA CYS A 686 -34.94 4.04 -2.19
C CYS A 686 -36.19 4.58 -1.52
N GLY A 687 -36.99 5.34 -2.27
CA GLY A 687 -38.34 5.69 -1.83
C GLY A 687 -39.21 4.44 -1.71
N PRO A 688 -40.40 4.54 -1.10
CA PRO A 688 -41.38 3.47 -1.18
C PRO A 688 -41.58 3.09 -2.64
N ILE A 689 -41.44 1.81 -2.96
CA ILE A 689 -41.75 1.30 -4.30
C ILE A 689 -43.24 1.55 -4.47
N ASN A 690 -43.60 2.62 -5.19
CA ASN A 690 -44.97 2.81 -5.62
C ASN A 690 -45.38 1.51 -6.33
N ALA A 691 -46.52 0.95 -5.90
CA ALA A 691 -47.09 -0.28 -6.43
C ALA A 691 -46.93 -0.33 -7.96
N PRO A 692 -46.73 -1.53 -8.54
CA PRO A 692 -46.41 -1.68 -9.96
C PRO A 692 -47.34 -0.82 -10.82
N PRO A 693 -46.83 -0.21 -11.92
CA PRO A 693 -47.70 0.47 -12.87
C PRO A 693 -48.84 -0.49 -13.20
N ALA A 694 -50.09 -0.05 -13.01
CA ALA A 694 -51.26 -0.85 -13.29
C ALA A 694 -51.15 -1.42 -14.73
N PRO A 695 -51.55 -2.69 -14.93
CA PRO A 695 -51.24 -3.45 -16.14
C PRO A 695 -51.69 -2.78 -17.44
#